data_AF-A0A847FQZ8-F1
#
_entry.id   AF-A0A847FQZ8-F1
#
_cell.length_a   1.000
_cell.length_b   1.000
_cell.length_c   1.000
_cell.angle_alpha   90.00
_cell.angle_beta   90.00
_cell.angle_gamma   90.00
#
_symmetry.space_group_name_H-M   'P 1'
#
loop_
_entity.id
_entity.type
_entity.pdbx_description
1 polymer ?
#
loop_
_entity_poly.entity_id
_entity_poly.type
_entity_poly.pdbx_seq_one_letter_code
_entity_poly.pdbx_strand_id
1 'polypeptide(L)'
;MKTKILLFALIVVMLASNLAYAEDGALFRRNISKTPDAETEKAAIYMMDFYVPAQASTGLVGPVIYPPLADSEDTTPLYEDRYYAKPLVSVYIDDTGGDVAISEAIRGGMSFGHFDAYVGVSLDDGTSWRTTNLSRSADLSSFFLANGYAYPGDVHNVVHQVAGDQIFIAWVSKYCDGGSPLYKLDPTEDVDYFDDLKATYGKDAVYLYDLFGVKGTQGSVNYTLQGFPEIGEIPYSCVWTARGKLLPGDDPSTTEAEATYVMWTKPERLTSGGRDANLPAVDCAMGAGCILTWQEDPEGLRPGQGLGPGEGWSGAIANGKTDIWYSYISYADFDLVFDQDGTVGTPVTMADYGLLADATLPKPYVPMAMPVRLTDNNMCKSINSDPYCYIDFDSIDAIDPLALPESPTLDSDFCASTMSWTTPGGATLDICVTEDGRVLNGRVASTRVRLNLKPYTPEGAVDADEDGVVERSAWVVMAAEETKALGDQLIDPYGNPAENPIDIGKDVWYYTFDMFTPPIVDQGGMLNQPATCSPWTVGADYVCDEYEFFPVQTDPLNGGEFYLTEIARRFALTTNSVQAAMDSESGLSAMLIYKQGIINQGGPADIFLRRVVIPDDFDAAVDNPYAYENMECAEWAYTDGSNPNYLKGICLSPAINISGSTIVECSGGTGNDTCADTFPVADDGSIPDEISGFPKVLEWRQCDGTAAIDGCEDDNDLDDQSWENPFDLAKGHRGFLDGDYVMMMYAFSPNWKAQTVGNDHYNLYVRRSFDGGLTWTTTPAALGGAGTTATENYCVETSADECVGTEFTYAAGAFEQGRNVSQLIGNKITILDPRYSPTGGLKLYPTIRTDWLEANIGTPSETLPYDDDLVRDPSKFFMIYETGDNTTVAEGEAVPLNLYYSRATVYGDVWELDPDWYEEETGEILDYRWPWAENKAEILSGEAGMLVNPGGTFMYAVWNQWQEEILPDGHELVFDSDIIYRRFMYEMDDVAATTERLPVATIVYVSTLKAAYDDPDIILVGGGRDLDRIGNEDDPAGSGIDNVRWWSDIEGHECKERIWQFPPRGLIPGLHDFSFAVQDNEGHWSQPKTIRILIAEQFHDIYLPLIAH
;
A
#
# COMPACT_ATOMS: atom_id res chain seq x y z
N MET A 1 -42.56 8.42 -34.81
CA MET A 1 -42.70 8.02 -33.40
C MET A 1 -43.10 6.55 -33.18
N LYS A 2 -43.07 5.66 -34.19
CA LYS A 2 -43.34 4.21 -34.01
C LYS A 2 -42.34 3.28 -34.73
N THR A 3 -41.15 3.79 -35.05
CA THR A 3 -40.11 3.03 -35.76
C THR A 3 -38.75 3.11 -35.06
N LYS A 4 -38.64 3.84 -33.94
CA LYS A 4 -37.42 3.88 -33.10
C LYS A 4 -37.45 2.91 -31.91
N ILE A 5 -38.60 2.30 -31.62
CA ILE A 5 -38.78 1.39 -30.47
C ILE A 5 -38.32 -0.05 -30.79
N LEU A 6 -38.20 -0.42 -32.07
CA LEU A 6 -37.87 -1.80 -32.44
C LEU A 6 -36.35 -2.10 -32.56
N LEU A 7 -35.48 -1.08 -32.51
CA LEU A 7 -34.02 -1.29 -32.48
C LEU A 7 -33.46 -1.29 -31.04
N PHE A 8 -34.14 -0.60 -30.12
CA PHE A 8 -33.79 -0.57 -28.70
C PHE A 8 -34.10 -1.93 -28.03
N ALA A 9 -35.25 -2.52 -28.34
CA ALA A 9 -35.68 -3.81 -27.76
C ALA A 9 -34.91 -5.05 -28.27
N LEU A 10 -33.98 -4.92 -29.24
CA LEU A 10 -33.22 -6.06 -29.77
C LEU A 10 -31.73 -6.05 -29.39
N ILE A 11 -31.26 -4.99 -28.72
CA ILE A 11 -29.90 -4.90 -28.13
C ILE A 11 -29.94 -5.16 -26.62
N VAL A 12 -31.08 -4.91 -25.96
CA VAL A 12 -31.25 -5.05 -24.50
C VAL A 12 -31.37 -6.51 -24.01
N VAL A 13 -31.54 -7.50 -24.90
CA VAL A 13 -31.72 -8.93 -24.52
C VAL A 13 -30.41 -9.73 -24.50
N MET A 14 -29.23 -9.08 -24.49
CA MET A 14 -27.93 -9.76 -24.30
C MET A 14 -27.02 -9.08 -23.27
N LEU A 15 -27.58 -8.29 -22.36
CA LEU A 15 -26.90 -7.92 -21.11
C LEU A 15 -27.27 -8.97 -20.06
N ALA A 16 -26.59 -10.11 -20.09
CA ALA A 16 -26.49 -10.95 -18.91
C ALA A 16 -25.36 -10.36 -18.05
N SER A 17 -25.66 -9.30 -17.32
CA SER A 17 -24.77 -8.77 -16.29
C SER A 17 -25.10 -9.51 -14.99
N ASN A 18 -24.19 -10.40 -14.58
CA ASN A 18 -24.03 -10.77 -13.18
C ASN A 18 -23.52 -9.52 -12.45
N LEU A 19 -24.41 -8.56 -12.19
CA LEU A 19 -24.18 -7.57 -11.15
C LEU A 19 -24.24 -8.33 -9.85
N ALA A 20 -23.22 -8.20 -9.01
CA ALA A 20 -23.17 -9.04 -7.84
C ALA A 20 -22.58 -8.22 -6.69
N TYR A 21 -23.43 -8.00 -5.69
CA TYR A 21 -23.17 -7.24 -4.47
C TYR A 21 -22.59 -8.14 -3.38
N ALA A 22 -21.97 -7.54 -2.36
CA ALA A 22 -21.72 -8.25 -1.12
C ALA A 22 -23.08 -8.67 -0.53
N GLU A 23 -23.32 -9.97 -0.55
CA GLU A 23 -24.53 -10.58 -0.01
C GLU A 23 -24.34 -10.88 1.47
N ASP A 24 -23.53 -10.10 2.18
CA ASP A 24 -23.38 -10.33 3.61
C ASP A 24 -24.75 -10.13 4.31
N GLY A 25 -25.13 -11.13 5.12
CA GLY A 25 -26.37 -11.10 5.88
C GLY A 25 -26.29 -10.07 7.01
N ALA A 26 -26.09 -10.53 8.25
CA ALA A 26 -25.76 -9.62 9.34
C ALA A 26 -24.30 -9.17 9.21
N LEU A 27 -24.03 -7.87 9.41
CA LEU A 27 -22.68 -7.29 9.35
C LEU A 27 -21.68 -8.10 10.18
N PHE A 28 -20.66 -8.67 9.52
CA PHE A 28 -19.61 -9.44 10.17
C PHE A 28 -18.40 -8.56 10.46
N ARG A 29 -18.33 -8.02 11.68
CA ARG A 29 -17.20 -7.20 12.14
C ARG A 29 -16.58 -7.77 13.42
N ARG A 30 -15.24 -7.75 13.52
CA ARG A 30 -14.49 -8.18 14.69
C ARG A 30 -13.42 -7.16 15.04
N ASN A 31 -13.20 -6.95 16.33
CA ASN A 31 -12.08 -6.15 16.84
C ASN A 31 -10.91 -7.13 17.13
N ILE A 32 -9.77 -6.92 16.46
CA ILE A 32 -8.58 -7.77 16.59
C ILE A 32 -7.83 -7.41 17.88
N SER A 33 -7.49 -6.13 18.06
CA SER A 33 -6.67 -5.60 19.16
C SER A 33 -7.36 -5.68 20.51
N LYS A 34 -8.63 -5.26 20.57
CA LYS A 34 -9.48 -5.22 21.79
C LYS A 34 -8.87 -4.36 22.89
N THR A 35 -8.27 -3.24 22.51
CA THR A 35 -7.53 -2.31 23.35
C THR A 35 -8.05 -0.89 23.12
N PRO A 36 -9.33 -0.61 23.43
CA PRO A 36 -9.94 0.70 23.16
C PRO A 36 -9.27 1.85 23.93
N ASP A 37 -8.58 1.54 25.03
CA ASP A 37 -7.83 2.52 25.82
C ASP A 37 -6.42 2.81 25.25
N ALA A 38 -5.99 2.05 24.24
CA ALA A 38 -4.70 2.21 23.55
C ALA A 38 -4.89 2.94 22.23
N GLU A 39 -3.84 3.61 21.77
CA GLU A 39 -3.74 4.07 20.39
C GLU A 39 -3.24 2.92 19.53
N THR A 40 -3.99 2.58 18.48
CA THR A 40 -3.66 1.51 17.53
C THR A 40 -3.28 2.11 16.18
N GLU A 41 -2.15 1.70 15.61
CA GLU A 41 -1.73 2.08 14.26
C GLU A 41 -1.30 0.86 13.43
N LYS A 42 -1.21 1.05 12.10
CA LYS A 42 -0.89 0.03 11.10
C LYS A 42 -1.93 -1.08 11.00
N ALA A 43 -2.48 -1.26 9.81
CA ALA A 43 -3.31 -2.42 9.50
C ALA A 43 -2.87 -3.09 8.20
N ALA A 44 -2.47 -4.36 8.30
CA ALA A 44 -2.13 -5.19 7.15
C ALA A 44 -2.57 -6.62 7.41
N ILE A 45 -3.04 -7.31 6.36
CA ILE A 45 -3.50 -8.71 6.44
C ILE A 45 -2.94 -9.54 5.28
N TYR A 46 -2.54 -10.78 5.58
CA TYR A 46 -2.18 -11.81 4.60
C TYR A 46 -2.91 -13.12 4.87
N MET A 47 -3.05 -13.92 3.83
CA MET A 47 -3.69 -15.24 3.85
C MET A 47 -2.70 -16.29 3.38
N MET A 48 -2.59 -17.40 4.11
CA MET A 48 -1.85 -18.58 3.66
C MET A 48 -2.62 -19.32 2.56
N ASP A 49 -1.91 -19.93 1.63
CA ASP A 49 -2.46 -20.56 0.42
C ASP A 49 -2.84 -22.03 0.61
N PHE A 50 -3.14 -22.46 1.84
CA PHE A 50 -3.58 -23.81 2.14
C PHE A 50 -4.63 -23.81 3.27
N TYR A 51 -5.33 -24.93 3.42
CA TYR A 51 -6.32 -25.11 4.48
C TYR A 51 -5.73 -25.73 5.74
N VAL A 52 -6.30 -25.35 6.88
CA VAL A 52 -6.14 -26.03 8.17
C VAL A 52 -7.52 -26.35 8.77
N PRO A 53 -7.62 -27.30 9.72
CA PRO A 53 -8.85 -27.49 10.48
C PRO A 53 -9.31 -26.16 11.11
N ALA A 54 -10.59 -25.83 10.95
CA ALA A 54 -11.15 -24.62 11.51
C ALA A 54 -11.08 -24.67 13.05
N GLN A 55 -10.49 -23.63 13.65
CA GLN A 55 -10.19 -23.58 15.06
C GLN A 55 -10.35 -22.16 15.61
N ALA A 56 -11.12 -22.02 16.68
CA ALA A 56 -11.25 -20.75 17.38
C ALA A 56 -9.95 -20.37 18.10
N SER A 57 -9.74 -19.09 18.39
CA SER A 57 -8.57 -18.57 19.12
C SER A 57 -8.43 -19.08 20.56
N THR A 58 -9.45 -19.78 21.06
CA THR A 58 -9.43 -20.50 22.34
C THR A 58 -8.83 -21.90 22.24
N GLY A 59 -8.52 -22.37 21.04
CA GLY A 59 -8.07 -23.74 20.74
C GLY A 59 -9.20 -24.70 20.36
N LEU A 60 -10.47 -24.30 20.49
CA LEU A 60 -11.61 -25.17 20.19
C LEU A 60 -11.74 -25.40 18.67
N VAL A 61 -11.50 -26.65 18.25
CA VAL A 61 -11.70 -27.10 16.86
C VAL A 61 -13.20 -27.29 16.57
N GLY A 62 -13.67 -26.70 15.47
CA GLY A 62 -15.08 -26.76 15.07
C GLY A 62 -15.34 -26.00 13.77
N PRO A 63 -16.50 -26.21 13.13
CA PRO A 63 -16.80 -25.55 11.87
C PRO A 63 -16.96 -24.04 12.04
N VAL A 64 -16.56 -23.30 11.01
CA VAL A 64 -16.99 -21.92 10.79
C VAL A 64 -18.45 -21.96 10.35
N ILE A 65 -19.31 -21.35 11.15
CA ILE A 65 -20.75 -21.27 10.89
C ILE A 65 -21.04 -19.95 10.19
N TYR A 66 -21.60 -20.03 8.99
CA TYR A 66 -22.04 -18.86 8.24
C TYR A 66 -23.51 -18.59 8.54
N PRO A 67 -23.88 -17.37 8.97
CA PRO A 67 -25.27 -17.04 9.15
C PRO A 67 -25.99 -17.07 7.78
N PRO A 68 -27.29 -17.40 7.75
CA PRO A 68 -28.10 -17.15 6.57
C PRO A 68 -28.07 -15.66 6.19
N LEU A 69 -28.32 -15.40 4.91
CA LEU A 69 -28.57 -14.06 4.40
C LEU A 69 -29.64 -13.39 5.27
N ALA A 70 -29.43 -12.13 5.62
CA ALA A 70 -30.37 -11.40 6.45
C ALA A 70 -31.76 -11.41 5.78
N ASP A 71 -32.79 -11.71 6.57
CA ASP A 71 -34.21 -11.52 6.21
C ASP A 71 -34.79 -12.40 5.09
N SER A 72 -34.14 -13.50 4.73
CA SER A 72 -34.76 -14.55 3.90
C SER A 72 -35.69 -15.44 4.75
N GLU A 73 -36.87 -15.84 4.21
CA GLU A 73 -37.65 -16.96 4.80
C GLU A 73 -36.88 -18.29 4.70
N ASP A 74 -35.92 -18.32 3.77
CA ASP A 74 -34.99 -19.40 3.57
C ASP A 74 -33.88 -19.36 4.64
N THR A 75 -34.01 -20.17 5.68
CA THR A 75 -32.98 -20.28 6.73
C THR A 75 -31.68 -20.94 6.23
N THR A 76 -31.55 -21.17 4.92
CA THR A 76 -30.38 -21.81 4.31
C THR A 76 -29.22 -20.80 4.28
N PRO A 77 -28.09 -21.12 4.94
CA PRO A 77 -26.85 -20.36 4.83
C PRO A 77 -26.42 -20.18 3.38
N LEU A 78 -25.81 -19.03 3.05
CA LEU A 78 -25.17 -18.83 1.74
C LEU A 78 -24.06 -19.87 1.50
N TYR A 79 -23.35 -20.22 2.57
CA TYR A 79 -22.30 -21.24 2.59
C TYR A 79 -22.58 -22.27 3.67
N GLU A 80 -22.36 -23.55 3.35
CA GLU A 80 -22.40 -24.63 4.34
C GLU A 80 -21.33 -24.43 5.43
N ASP A 81 -21.52 -25.09 6.58
CA ASP A 81 -20.56 -25.09 7.68
C ASP A 81 -19.17 -25.57 7.20
N ARG A 82 -18.16 -24.70 7.33
CA ARG A 82 -16.80 -24.97 6.83
C ARG A 82 -15.91 -25.52 7.94
N TYR A 83 -15.49 -26.78 7.84
CA TYR A 83 -14.61 -27.46 8.81
C TYR A 83 -13.12 -27.15 8.64
N TYR A 84 -12.78 -26.44 7.58
CA TYR A 84 -11.45 -26.01 7.23
C TYR A 84 -11.45 -24.52 6.92
N ALA A 85 -10.39 -23.82 7.30
CA ALA A 85 -10.20 -22.39 7.07
C ALA A 85 -8.81 -22.10 6.51
N LYS A 86 -8.68 -20.98 5.81
CA LYS A 86 -7.38 -20.44 5.37
C LYS A 86 -6.82 -19.60 6.52
N PRO A 87 -5.61 -19.86 7.02
CA PRO A 87 -5.00 -19.04 8.06
C PRO A 87 -4.90 -17.57 7.61
N LEU A 88 -5.38 -16.66 8.46
CA LEU A 88 -5.26 -15.21 8.27
C LEU A 88 -4.29 -14.65 9.31
N VAL A 89 -3.37 -13.78 8.86
CA VAL A 89 -2.35 -13.16 9.70
C VAL A 89 -2.41 -11.65 9.52
N SER A 90 -2.60 -10.91 10.62
CA SER A 90 -2.64 -9.45 10.67
C SER A 90 -1.58 -8.91 11.63
N VAL A 91 -0.99 -7.76 11.34
CA VAL A 91 -0.09 -7.04 12.27
C VAL A 91 -0.56 -5.61 12.48
N TYR A 92 -0.20 -5.07 13.64
CA TYR A 92 -0.53 -3.73 14.11
C TYR A 92 0.41 -3.34 15.26
N ILE A 93 0.42 -2.06 15.65
CA ILE A 93 1.11 -1.56 16.84
C ILE A 93 0.08 -0.95 17.81
N ASP A 94 0.24 -1.23 19.10
CA ASP A 94 -0.61 -0.65 20.16
C ASP A 94 0.27 0.10 21.18
N ASP A 95 -0.18 1.28 21.60
CA ASP A 95 0.37 1.97 22.77
C ASP A 95 -0.10 1.28 24.07
N THR A 96 0.84 0.67 24.78
CA THR A 96 0.56 -0.02 26.05
C THR A 96 0.44 0.93 27.25
N GLY A 97 0.62 2.24 27.04
CA GLY A 97 0.40 3.32 27.98
C GLY A 97 1.66 3.78 28.74
N GLY A 98 1.85 5.09 28.79
CA GLY A 98 2.83 5.78 29.63
C GLY A 98 2.89 7.29 29.31
N ASP A 99 3.11 8.14 30.31
CA ASP A 99 3.24 9.59 30.10
C ASP A 99 4.52 9.89 29.28
N VAL A 100 4.39 10.07 27.96
CA VAL A 100 5.45 10.70 27.17
C VAL A 100 5.06 12.15 26.92
N ALA A 101 5.76 13.06 27.59
CA ALA A 101 5.57 14.51 27.43
C ALA A 101 6.21 14.99 26.12
N ILE A 102 5.62 14.64 24.97
CA ILE A 102 5.93 15.22 23.66
C ILE A 102 4.68 15.96 23.19
N SER A 103 4.82 17.17 22.63
CA SER A 103 3.64 17.89 22.12
C SER A 103 3.08 17.18 20.89
N GLU A 104 1.79 16.85 20.90
CA GLU A 104 1.09 16.07 19.85
C GLU A 104 0.98 16.79 18.50
N ALA A 105 1.23 18.09 18.43
CA ALA A 105 1.13 18.90 17.21
C ALA A 105 2.09 18.49 16.06
N ILE A 106 2.85 17.40 16.22
CA ILE A 106 3.89 16.93 15.27
C ILE A 106 3.83 15.40 15.04
N ARG A 107 2.71 14.75 15.36
CA ARG A 107 2.48 13.34 15.03
C ARG A 107 2.11 13.20 13.55
N GLY A 108 3.09 13.38 12.68
CA GLY A 108 2.94 13.14 11.25
C GLY A 108 3.50 11.77 10.88
N GLY A 109 2.67 10.73 10.87
CA GLY A 109 3.04 9.40 10.35
C GLY A 109 4.09 8.62 11.14
N MET A 110 4.48 9.14 12.31
CA MET A 110 5.25 8.44 13.33
C MET A 110 4.48 8.49 14.64
N SER A 111 4.08 7.31 15.11
CA SER A 111 3.65 7.11 16.48
C SER A 111 4.80 7.43 17.43
N PHE A 112 4.53 8.21 18.47
CA PHE A 112 5.48 8.43 19.57
C PHE A 112 4.80 8.00 20.86
N GLY A 113 5.34 6.99 21.53
CA GLY A 113 4.72 6.50 22.75
C GLY A 113 5.33 5.22 23.30
N HIS A 114 4.53 4.48 24.06
CA HIS A 114 4.90 3.17 24.60
C HIS A 114 4.32 2.06 23.69
N PHE A 115 4.63 2.15 22.39
CA PHE A 115 4.15 1.22 21.37
C PHE A 115 4.91 -0.11 21.36
N ASP A 116 4.16 -1.19 21.13
CA ASP A 116 4.68 -2.53 20.85
C ASP A 116 4.11 -3.09 19.54
N ALA A 117 4.86 -4.00 18.90
CA ALA A 117 4.44 -4.74 17.72
C ALA A 117 3.62 -5.98 18.09
N TYR A 118 2.43 -6.09 17.51
CA TYR A 118 1.50 -7.20 17.70
C TYR A 118 1.24 -7.95 16.40
N VAL A 119 0.91 -9.24 16.55
CA VAL A 119 0.39 -10.08 15.48
C VAL A 119 -0.90 -10.75 15.93
N GLY A 120 -1.93 -10.69 15.08
CA GLY A 120 -3.17 -11.45 15.21
C GLY A 120 -3.20 -12.61 14.20
N VAL A 121 -3.51 -13.82 14.66
CA VAL A 121 -3.73 -15.00 13.81
C VAL A 121 -5.15 -15.51 13.98
N SER A 122 -5.84 -15.77 12.87
CA SER A 122 -7.15 -16.45 12.83
C SER A 122 -7.06 -17.74 12.03
N LEU A 123 -7.63 -18.81 12.60
CA LEU A 123 -7.72 -20.15 12.01
C LEU A 123 -9.19 -20.56 11.81
N ASP A 124 -10.12 -19.61 11.85
CA ASP A 124 -11.58 -19.81 11.75
C ASP A 124 -12.23 -18.72 10.87
N ASP A 125 -11.53 -18.37 9.78
CA ASP A 125 -12.00 -17.44 8.77
C ASP A 125 -12.38 -16.05 9.35
N GLY A 126 -11.55 -15.59 10.30
CA GLY A 126 -11.68 -14.29 10.96
C GLY A 126 -12.73 -14.22 12.06
N THR A 127 -13.35 -15.34 12.46
CA THR A 127 -14.36 -15.37 13.52
C THR A 127 -13.78 -15.04 14.89
N SER A 128 -12.56 -15.48 15.14
CA SER A 128 -11.79 -15.15 16.32
C SER A 128 -10.30 -15.01 16.02
N TRP A 129 -9.62 -14.20 16.82
CA TRP A 129 -8.22 -13.82 16.62
C TRP A 129 -7.43 -14.09 17.90
N ARG A 130 -6.26 -14.73 17.76
CA ARG A 130 -5.25 -14.93 18.81
C ARG A 130 -4.15 -13.89 18.59
N THR A 131 -3.97 -12.99 19.56
CA THR A 131 -3.01 -11.90 19.49
C THR A 131 -1.74 -12.22 20.29
N THR A 132 -0.59 -11.82 19.78
CA THR A 132 0.72 -12.01 20.43
C THR A 132 1.52 -10.71 20.37
N ASN A 133 1.96 -10.21 21.53
CA ASN A 133 2.96 -9.13 21.61
C ASN A 133 4.35 -9.70 21.34
N LEU A 134 4.94 -9.29 20.22
CA LEU A 134 6.22 -9.77 19.72
C LEU A 134 7.41 -8.96 20.25
N SER A 135 7.28 -7.62 20.32
CA SER A 135 8.39 -6.74 20.71
C SER A 135 8.62 -6.69 22.21
N ARG A 136 7.54 -6.62 23.01
CA ARG A 136 7.56 -6.51 24.49
C ARG A 136 8.60 -5.52 24.99
N SER A 137 8.64 -4.36 24.34
CA SER A 137 9.67 -3.34 24.44
C SER A 137 9.14 -1.99 24.95
N ALA A 138 7.83 -1.80 24.96
CA ALA A 138 7.19 -0.55 25.36
C ALA A 138 7.63 -0.03 26.74
N ASP A 139 7.85 -0.91 27.72
CA ASP A 139 8.30 -0.56 29.07
C ASP A 139 9.84 -0.65 29.25
N LEU A 140 10.56 -1.02 28.20
CA LEU A 140 12.01 -1.17 28.19
C LEU A 140 12.69 0.08 27.63
N SER A 141 13.95 0.28 28.03
CA SER A 141 14.77 1.38 27.54
C SER A 141 16.20 0.94 27.32
N SER A 142 16.77 1.30 26.18
CA SER A 142 18.19 1.15 25.86
C SER A 142 18.95 2.48 25.81
N PHE A 143 18.24 3.60 25.96
CA PHE A 143 18.79 4.94 25.81
C PHE A 143 18.26 5.90 26.89
N PHE A 144 19.17 6.68 27.47
CA PHE A 144 18.83 7.76 28.39
C PHE A 144 19.05 9.09 27.70
N LEU A 145 17.99 9.90 27.59
CA LEU A 145 18.08 11.26 27.08
C LEU A 145 19.01 12.12 27.94
N ALA A 146 19.48 13.24 27.42
CA ALA A 146 20.34 14.19 28.14
C ALA A 146 19.73 14.70 29.46
N ASN A 147 18.40 14.69 29.59
CA ASN A 147 17.68 15.06 30.81
C ASN A 147 17.58 13.91 31.85
N GLY A 148 18.08 12.72 31.53
CA GLY A 148 18.05 11.51 32.37
C GLY A 148 16.79 10.66 32.25
N TYR A 149 15.85 11.00 31.36
CA TYR A 149 14.67 10.20 31.06
C TYR A 149 15.08 8.93 30.31
N ALA A 150 14.57 7.78 30.75
CA ALA A 150 14.74 6.50 30.07
C ALA A 150 13.71 6.44 28.93
N TYR A 151 14.17 6.56 27.68
CA TYR A 151 13.27 6.60 26.52
C TYR A 151 12.68 5.20 26.27
N PRO A 152 11.34 5.07 26.07
CA PRO A 152 10.70 3.77 25.87
C PRO A 152 11.08 3.10 24.56
N GLY A 153 10.70 1.83 24.39
CA GLY A 153 11.03 1.09 23.18
C GLY A 153 10.35 1.58 21.91
N ASP A 154 9.16 2.19 22.01
CA ASP A 154 8.49 2.95 20.94
C ASP A 154 8.63 2.35 19.53
N VAL A 155 7.82 1.32 19.25
CA VAL A 155 7.69 0.77 17.89
C VAL A 155 6.86 1.74 17.04
N HIS A 156 7.36 2.11 15.87
CA HIS A 156 6.68 3.09 14.99
C HIS A 156 6.44 2.58 13.56
N ASN A 157 6.85 1.34 13.26
CA ASN A 157 6.48 0.67 12.02
C ASN A 157 6.62 -0.84 12.17
N VAL A 158 5.68 -1.60 11.60
CA VAL A 158 5.66 -3.07 11.57
C VAL A 158 5.17 -3.54 10.20
N VAL A 159 5.83 -4.57 9.67
CA VAL A 159 5.50 -5.20 8.39
C VAL A 159 5.63 -6.71 8.50
N HIS A 160 4.82 -7.46 7.74
CA HIS A 160 4.87 -8.91 7.70
C HIS A 160 4.56 -9.49 6.33
N GLN A 161 4.97 -10.73 6.13
CA GLN A 161 4.67 -11.56 4.96
C GLN A 161 4.51 -13.03 5.36
N VAL A 162 3.86 -13.80 4.48
CA VAL A 162 3.68 -15.25 4.63
C VAL A 162 4.25 -15.98 3.42
N ALA A 163 4.90 -17.13 3.63
CA ALA A 163 5.36 -18.03 2.57
C ALA A 163 5.16 -19.47 3.02
N GLY A 164 4.24 -20.19 2.38
CA GLY A 164 3.82 -21.49 2.89
C GLY A 164 3.36 -21.38 4.34
N ASP A 165 3.84 -22.28 5.19
CA ASP A 165 3.55 -22.35 6.62
C ASP A 165 4.42 -21.42 7.49
N GLN A 166 5.26 -20.59 6.86
CA GLN A 166 6.16 -19.65 7.52
C GLN A 166 5.60 -18.22 7.51
N ILE A 167 5.82 -17.50 8.62
CA ILE A 167 5.41 -16.11 8.84
C ILE A 167 6.64 -15.29 9.23
N PHE A 168 6.95 -14.26 8.46
CA PHE A 168 8.06 -13.36 8.73
C PHE A 168 7.55 -11.97 9.10
N ILE A 169 8.06 -11.41 10.19
CA ILE A 169 7.66 -10.11 10.72
C ILE A 169 8.91 -9.28 10.98
N ALA A 170 8.89 -8.01 10.58
CA ALA A 170 9.92 -7.04 10.89
C ALA A 170 9.32 -5.75 11.45
N TRP A 171 10.02 -5.10 12.38
CA TRP A 171 9.62 -3.81 12.93
C TRP A 171 10.84 -2.94 13.26
N VAL A 172 10.60 -1.64 13.39
CA VAL A 172 11.60 -0.67 13.87
C VAL A 172 11.19 -0.13 15.23
N SER A 173 12.16 -0.07 16.14
CA SER A 173 11.95 0.26 17.54
C SER A 173 13.08 1.14 18.06
N LYS A 174 12.75 2.11 18.92
CA LYS A 174 13.74 2.87 19.70
C LYS A 174 14.46 2.02 20.76
N TYR A 175 14.02 0.79 21.01
CA TYR A 175 14.75 -0.18 21.83
C TYR A 175 15.83 -0.91 21.01
N CYS A 176 17.09 -0.73 21.43
CA CYS A 176 18.29 -1.26 20.80
C CYS A 176 19.15 -2.09 21.78
N ASP A 177 18.54 -2.79 22.73
CA ASP A 177 19.23 -3.76 23.62
C ASP A 177 18.66 -5.19 23.47
N GLY A 178 19.44 -6.24 23.78
CA GLY A 178 19.02 -7.64 23.59
C GLY A 178 19.08 -8.18 22.14
N GLY A 179 18.34 -9.26 21.87
CA GLY A 179 18.15 -9.84 20.54
C GLY A 179 19.29 -10.69 19.96
N SER A 180 20.38 -10.93 20.71
CA SER A 180 21.57 -11.71 20.29
C SER A 180 22.02 -11.46 18.84
N PRO A 181 22.21 -10.20 18.41
CA PRO A 181 22.52 -9.86 17.02
C PRO A 181 23.84 -10.47 16.55
N LEU A 182 23.90 -10.87 15.29
CA LEU A 182 25.06 -11.51 14.67
C LEU A 182 26.34 -10.66 14.79
N TYR A 183 26.24 -9.34 14.59
CA TYR A 183 27.40 -8.42 14.67
C TYR A 183 28.00 -8.29 16.09
N LYS A 184 27.35 -8.81 17.13
CA LYS A 184 27.89 -8.85 18.50
C LYS A 184 28.70 -10.12 18.80
N LEU A 185 28.61 -11.16 17.97
CA LEU A 185 29.40 -12.37 18.14
C LEU A 185 30.88 -12.09 17.88
N ASP A 186 31.76 -12.76 18.60
CA ASP A 186 33.21 -12.62 18.45
C ASP A 186 33.74 -13.79 17.61
N PRO A 187 34.31 -13.57 16.42
CA PRO A 187 34.82 -14.65 15.57
C PRO A 187 35.90 -15.53 16.22
N THR A 188 36.54 -15.06 17.31
CA THR A 188 37.51 -15.84 18.08
C THR A 188 36.89 -16.61 19.24
N GLU A 189 35.84 -16.09 19.88
CA GLU A 189 35.16 -16.76 21.00
C GLU A 189 34.08 -17.74 20.51
N ASP A 190 33.39 -17.38 19.42
CA ASP A 190 32.28 -18.13 18.83
C ASP A 190 32.72 -18.95 17.59
N VAL A 191 34.01 -19.28 17.50
CA VAL A 191 34.61 -19.96 16.32
C VAL A 191 33.88 -21.25 15.94
N ASP A 192 33.49 -22.08 16.91
CA ASP A 192 32.80 -23.35 16.65
C ASP A 192 31.45 -23.13 15.95
N TYR A 193 30.76 -22.03 16.28
CA TYR A 193 29.47 -21.68 15.66
C TYR A 193 29.65 -21.12 14.26
N PHE A 194 30.61 -20.23 14.06
CA PHE A 194 30.94 -19.72 12.72
C PHE A 194 31.43 -20.84 11.79
N ASP A 195 32.25 -21.77 12.29
CA ASP A 195 32.73 -22.90 11.51
C ASP A 195 31.58 -23.83 11.09
N ASP A 196 30.58 -24.04 11.95
CA ASP A 196 29.38 -24.81 11.60
C ASP A 196 28.50 -24.09 10.57
N LEU A 197 28.24 -22.79 10.73
CA LEU A 197 27.47 -22.01 9.75
C LEU A 197 28.11 -22.02 8.36
N LYS A 198 29.45 -21.96 8.29
CA LYS A 198 30.20 -22.07 7.02
C LYS A 198 30.15 -23.47 6.43
N ALA A 199 30.52 -24.48 7.22
CA ALA A 199 30.75 -25.82 6.72
C ALA A 199 29.45 -26.60 6.47
N THR A 200 28.43 -26.36 7.29
CA THR A 200 27.16 -27.10 7.25
C THR A 200 26.09 -26.35 6.46
N TYR A 201 26.00 -25.01 6.60
CA TYR A 201 24.93 -24.20 6.00
C TYR A 201 25.40 -23.28 4.85
N GLY A 202 26.67 -23.39 4.46
CA GLY A 202 27.25 -22.69 3.31
C GLY A 202 27.25 -21.16 3.43
N LYS A 203 27.27 -20.62 4.65
CA LYS A 203 27.24 -19.16 4.86
C LYS A 203 28.62 -18.55 4.63
N ASP A 204 28.70 -17.58 3.72
CA ASP A 204 29.94 -16.92 3.34
C ASP A 204 30.31 -15.75 4.29
N ALA A 205 31.39 -15.03 3.95
CA ALA A 205 31.86 -13.91 4.75
C ALA A 205 30.89 -12.71 4.74
N VAL A 206 30.18 -12.46 3.64
CA VAL A 206 29.22 -11.36 3.50
C VAL A 206 27.99 -11.64 4.36
N TYR A 207 27.56 -12.90 4.44
CA TYR A 207 26.47 -13.34 5.29
C TYR A 207 26.80 -13.22 6.78
N LEU A 208 28.04 -13.54 7.18
CA LEU A 208 28.39 -13.80 8.58
C LEU A 208 29.01 -12.61 9.32
N TYR A 209 29.74 -11.73 8.63
CA TYR A 209 30.59 -10.74 9.29
C TYR A 209 30.18 -9.31 9.03
N ASP A 210 30.37 -8.46 10.04
CA ASP A 210 30.09 -7.03 9.95
C ASP A 210 31.18 -6.33 9.14
N LEU A 211 31.02 -6.30 7.82
CA LEU A 211 31.91 -5.62 6.88
C LEU A 211 31.51 -4.15 6.66
N PHE A 212 30.24 -3.81 6.97
CA PHE A 212 29.58 -2.57 6.57
C PHE A 212 29.42 -1.54 7.70
N GLY A 213 29.85 -1.88 8.92
CA GLY A 213 29.83 -0.98 10.07
C GLY A 213 28.48 -0.94 10.79
N VAL A 214 27.78 -2.08 10.86
CA VAL A 214 26.49 -2.23 11.55
C VAL A 214 26.66 -2.09 13.07
N LYS A 215 27.76 -2.60 13.62
CA LYS A 215 28.08 -2.56 15.04
C LYS A 215 28.39 -1.13 15.48
N GLY A 216 27.70 -0.68 16.52
CA GLY A 216 27.88 0.64 17.10
C GLY A 216 27.17 0.81 18.43
N THR A 217 27.29 2.01 18.99
CA THR A 217 26.50 2.47 20.13
C THR A 217 25.28 3.20 19.60
N GLN A 218 24.13 3.02 20.24
CA GLN A 218 22.90 3.73 19.88
C GLN A 218 23.11 5.26 19.97
N GLY A 219 22.78 5.96 18.89
CA GLY A 219 22.82 7.42 18.79
C GLY A 219 21.47 8.09 19.08
N SER A 220 21.43 9.41 18.93
CA SER A 220 20.23 10.23 19.05
C SER A 220 20.32 11.48 18.16
N VAL A 221 19.17 12.03 17.81
CA VAL A 221 19.03 13.33 17.15
C VAL A 221 18.35 14.31 18.09
N ASN A 222 18.81 15.56 18.10
CA ASN A 222 18.20 16.63 18.88
C ASN A 222 17.54 17.65 17.97
N TYR A 223 16.23 17.53 17.80
CA TYR A 223 15.41 18.40 16.97
C TYR A 223 15.29 19.83 17.51
N THR A 224 15.57 20.06 18.79
CA THR A 224 15.72 21.42 19.34
C THR A 224 16.80 22.21 18.59
N LEU A 225 17.87 21.53 18.18
CA LEU A 225 18.96 22.15 17.43
C LEU A 225 18.60 22.36 15.95
N GLN A 226 17.57 21.68 15.45
CA GLN A 226 17.08 21.76 14.08
C GLN A 226 15.88 22.71 13.92
N GLY A 227 15.43 23.35 15.00
CA GLY A 227 14.35 24.34 14.98
C GLY A 227 12.99 23.83 15.47
N PHE A 228 12.92 22.59 15.97
CA PHE A 228 11.71 21.96 16.52
C PHE A 228 11.89 21.65 18.02
N PRO A 229 11.99 22.69 18.89
CA PRO A 229 12.26 22.55 20.33
C PRO A 229 11.22 21.75 21.10
N GLU A 230 10.00 21.66 20.59
CA GLU A 230 8.88 20.94 21.17
C GLU A 230 9.00 19.40 21.08
N ILE A 231 9.84 18.88 20.17
CA ILE A 231 10.13 17.44 20.05
C ILE A 231 11.28 17.02 20.96
N GLY A 232 12.35 17.82 21.01
CA GLY A 232 13.51 17.53 21.86
C GLY A 232 14.50 16.51 21.27
N GLU A 233 15.06 15.67 22.13
CA GLU A 233 16.02 14.63 21.77
C GLU A 233 15.32 13.27 21.63
N ILE A 234 15.56 12.59 20.51
CA ILE A 234 14.97 11.28 20.19
C ILE A 234 16.10 10.30 19.84
N PRO A 235 16.10 9.07 20.39
CA PRO A 235 17.09 8.05 20.04
C PRO A 235 16.89 7.51 18.61
N TYR A 236 17.97 6.95 18.06
CA TYR A 236 17.93 6.21 16.80
C TYR A 236 17.28 4.84 16.97
N SER A 237 16.60 4.38 15.93
CA SER A 237 15.84 3.13 15.91
C SER A 237 16.69 1.93 15.45
N CYS A 238 16.33 0.74 15.93
CA CYS A 238 16.87 -0.54 15.50
C CYS A 238 15.85 -1.36 14.72
N VAL A 239 16.35 -2.17 13.78
CA VAL A 239 15.56 -3.17 13.06
C VAL A 239 15.52 -4.47 13.86
N TRP A 240 14.32 -5.02 13.98
CA TRP A 240 14.01 -6.28 14.63
C TRP A 240 13.21 -7.18 13.71
N THR A 241 13.37 -8.49 13.90
CA THR A 241 12.61 -9.50 13.17
C THR A 241 12.13 -10.61 14.10
N ALA A 242 11.03 -11.26 13.74
CA ALA A 242 10.55 -12.47 14.38
C ALA A 242 10.03 -13.45 13.32
N ARG A 243 10.16 -14.74 13.61
CA ARG A 243 9.77 -15.84 12.73
C ARG A 243 8.66 -16.65 13.39
N GLY A 244 7.62 -16.95 12.63
CA GLY A 244 6.52 -17.83 13.04
C GLY A 244 6.43 -19.03 12.10
N LYS A 245 6.11 -20.20 12.64
CA LYS A 245 5.78 -21.40 11.85
C LYS A 245 4.46 -21.97 12.31
N LEU A 246 3.57 -22.26 11.37
CA LEU A 246 2.30 -22.93 11.63
C LEU A 246 2.52 -24.43 11.74
N LEU A 247 2.26 -24.99 12.91
CA LEU A 247 2.51 -26.39 13.24
C LEU A 247 1.20 -27.15 13.47
N PRO A 248 1.15 -28.44 13.11
CA PRO A 248 0.05 -29.32 13.48
C PRO A 248 0.14 -29.75 14.94
N GLY A 249 -1.02 -30.11 15.50
CA GLY A 249 -1.14 -30.70 16.82
C GLY A 249 -1.49 -29.70 17.92
N ASP A 250 -1.36 -30.17 19.15
CA ASP A 250 -1.78 -29.48 20.35
C ASP A 250 -0.74 -28.43 20.77
N ASP A 251 -1.18 -27.20 21.05
CA ASP A 251 -0.28 -26.15 21.53
C ASP A 251 0.09 -26.43 22.99
N PRO A 252 1.38 -26.66 23.30
CA PRO A 252 1.79 -26.92 24.68
C PRO A 252 1.52 -25.72 25.63
N SER A 253 1.22 -24.54 25.10
CA SER A 253 0.92 -23.33 25.85
C SER A 253 -0.56 -23.12 26.17
N THR A 254 -1.48 -23.92 25.61
CA THR A 254 -2.93 -23.82 25.88
C THR A 254 -3.46 -25.08 26.59
N THR A 255 -4.73 -25.04 27.01
CA THR A 255 -5.36 -26.14 27.78
C THR A 255 -6.37 -26.95 26.98
N GLU A 256 -6.90 -26.38 25.89
CA GLU A 256 -7.82 -27.05 24.99
C GLU A 256 -7.01 -27.86 23.97
N ALA A 257 -7.56 -28.98 23.50
CA ALA A 257 -6.87 -29.79 22.50
C ALA A 257 -6.97 -29.09 21.13
N GLU A 258 -5.84 -28.58 20.65
CA GLU A 258 -5.73 -27.88 19.36
C GLU A 258 -5.39 -28.85 18.22
N ALA A 259 -5.78 -28.48 17.00
CA ALA A 259 -5.37 -29.16 15.77
C ALA A 259 -4.18 -28.46 15.10
N THR A 260 -4.03 -27.15 15.31
CA THR A 260 -2.99 -26.30 14.74
C THR A 260 -2.66 -25.12 15.65
N TYR A 261 -1.39 -24.71 15.65
CA TYR A 261 -0.93 -23.52 16.38
C TYR A 261 0.27 -22.87 15.70
N VAL A 262 0.55 -21.61 16.02
CA VAL A 262 1.76 -20.92 15.55
C VAL A 262 2.80 -20.91 16.65
N MET A 263 3.99 -21.45 16.35
CA MET A 263 5.16 -21.29 17.20
C MET A 263 5.96 -20.07 16.73
N TRP A 264 6.32 -19.19 17.66
CA TRP A 264 7.14 -18.01 17.41
C TRP A 264 8.56 -18.21 17.93
N THR A 265 9.54 -17.69 17.21
CA THR A 265 10.93 -17.60 17.69
C THR A 265 11.12 -16.40 18.62
N LYS A 266 12.22 -16.40 19.38
CA LYS A 266 12.71 -15.17 20.01
C LYS A 266 13.03 -14.12 18.93
N PRO A 267 12.71 -12.84 19.16
CA PRO A 267 13.10 -11.76 18.26
C PRO A 267 14.61 -11.67 18.03
N GLU A 268 15.00 -11.46 16.78
CA GLU A 268 16.37 -11.21 16.35
C GLU A 268 16.54 -9.71 16.05
N ARG A 269 17.57 -9.09 16.61
CA ARG A 269 17.93 -7.71 16.29
C ARG A 269 18.96 -7.69 15.17
N LEU A 270 18.78 -6.83 14.15
CA LEU A 270 19.69 -6.75 13.01
C LEU A 270 20.65 -5.58 13.08
N THR A 271 20.25 -4.46 13.68
CA THR A 271 21.05 -3.23 13.70
C THR A 271 21.36 -2.76 15.13
N SER A 272 22.27 -1.81 15.28
CA SER A 272 22.76 -1.35 16.60
C SER A 272 22.18 -0.01 17.05
N GLY A 273 21.47 0.70 16.17
CA GLY A 273 21.03 2.07 16.39
C GLY A 273 22.18 3.07 16.28
N GLY A 274 23.33 2.68 15.71
CA GLY A 274 24.39 3.62 15.33
C GLY A 274 23.97 4.60 14.23
N ARG A 275 22.92 4.24 13.49
CA ARG A 275 22.20 5.01 12.47
C ARG A 275 20.71 4.78 12.70
N ASP A 276 19.87 5.73 12.31
CA ASP A 276 18.43 5.68 12.56
C ASP A 276 17.71 4.89 11.48
N ALA A 277 17.22 3.71 11.83
CA ALA A 277 16.48 2.85 10.91
C ALA A 277 15.02 3.28 10.75
N ASN A 278 14.50 3.27 9.51
CA ASN A 278 13.11 3.56 9.21
C ASN A 278 12.61 2.79 7.97
N LEU A 279 11.29 2.73 7.80
CA LEU A 279 10.59 2.18 6.64
C LEU A 279 11.05 0.75 6.26
N PRO A 280 10.92 -0.24 7.17
CA PRO A 280 11.18 -1.63 6.81
C PRO A 280 10.19 -2.11 5.73
N ALA A 281 10.67 -2.89 4.78
CA ALA A 281 9.87 -3.55 3.75
C ALA A 281 10.30 -5.01 3.59
N VAL A 282 9.32 -5.92 3.52
CA VAL A 282 9.54 -7.37 3.48
C VAL A 282 8.75 -8.02 2.35
N ASP A 283 9.32 -9.08 1.78
CA ASP A 283 8.63 -10.03 0.89
C ASP A 283 9.19 -11.44 1.11
N CYS A 284 8.34 -12.44 0.92
CA CYS A 284 8.67 -13.85 1.12
C CYS A 284 8.10 -14.71 -0.01
N ALA A 285 8.89 -15.68 -0.45
CA ALA A 285 8.52 -16.60 -1.52
C ALA A 285 8.76 -18.04 -1.07
N MET A 286 7.72 -18.88 -1.23
CA MET A 286 7.77 -20.29 -0.84
C MET A 286 8.87 -21.04 -1.60
N GLY A 287 9.68 -21.79 -0.84
CA GLY A 287 10.83 -22.54 -1.33
C GLY A 287 12.08 -21.70 -1.59
N ALA A 288 12.01 -20.37 -1.54
CA ALA A 288 13.18 -19.50 -1.70
C ALA A 288 13.58 -18.86 -0.35
N GLY A 289 12.66 -18.14 0.30
CA GLY A 289 12.91 -17.55 1.61
C GLY A 289 12.26 -16.18 1.77
N CYS A 290 12.82 -15.37 2.68
CA CYS A 290 12.34 -14.04 3.00
C CYS A 290 13.45 -12.99 2.91
N ILE A 291 13.09 -11.79 2.49
CA ILE A 291 14.00 -10.64 2.39
C ILE A 291 13.47 -9.45 3.19
N LEU A 292 14.39 -8.59 3.60
CA LEU A 292 14.12 -7.37 4.35
C LEU A 292 15.01 -6.24 3.84
N THR A 293 14.39 -5.09 3.55
CA THR A 293 15.10 -3.84 3.29
C THR A 293 14.61 -2.75 4.22
N TRP A 294 15.47 -1.76 4.49
CA TRP A 294 15.12 -0.57 5.27
C TRP A 294 16.06 0.58 4.94
N GLN A 295 15.65 1.79 5.30
CA GLN A 295 16.48 2.98 5.21
C GLN A 295 17.22 3.19 6.53
N GLU A 296 18.50 3.57 6.48
CA GLU A 296 19.21 4.09 7.66
C GLU A 296 19.84 5.46 7.42
N ASP A 297 19.45 6.41 8.26
CA ASP A 297 19.97 7.77 8.26
C ASP A 297 21.09 7.92 9.31
N PRO A 298 22.30 8.38 8.94
CA PRO A 298 23.41 8.53 9.88
C PRO A 298 23.25 9.66 10.90
N GLU A 299 22.39 10.65 10.64
CA GLU A 299 22.19 11.83 11.49
C GLU A 299 20.80 11.87 12.15
N GLY A 300 19.99 10.84 11.91
CA GLY A 300 18.61 10.72 12.40
C GLY A 300 17.60 11.21 11.38
N LEU A 301 16.35 10.78 11.52
CA LEU A 301 15.28 11.16 10.60
C LEU A 301 15.24 12.69 10.37
N ARG A 302 15.31 13.10 9.10
CA ARG A 302 15.27 14.51 8.72
C ARG A 302 13.82 14.99 8.52
N PRO A 303 13.40 16.08 9.18
CA PRO A 303 12.06 16.63 8.99
C PRO A 303 11.93 17.27 7.60
N GLY A 304 10.81 17.01 6.92
CA GLY A 304 10.35 17.74 5.74
C GLY A 304 9.74 19.10 6.10
N GLN A 305 9.79 20.04 5.15
CA GLN A 305 9.32 21.42 5.37
C GLN A 305 7.82 21.62 5.11
N GLY A 306 7.06 20.56 4.83
CA GLY A 306 5.58 20.56 4.90
C GLY A 306 4.83 21.52 3.96
N LEU A 307 5.42 21.98 2.86
CA LEU A 307 4.78 22.96 1.96
C LEU A 307 3.76 22.37 0.95
N GLY A 308 3.36 21.11 1.11
CA GLY A 308 2.30 20.47 0.35
C GLY A 308 1.56 19.41 1.19
N PRO A 309 0.46 18.83 0.68
CA PRO A 309 -0.34 17.86 1.42
C PRO A 309 0.49 16.59 1.67
N GLY A 310 1.02 16.48 2.90
CA GLY A 310 1.86 15.38 3.34
C GLY A 310 2.69 15.75 4.57
N GLU A 311 2.72 14.83 5.51
CA GLU A 311 3.35 14.99 6.82
C GLU A 311 4.88 15.15 6.75
N GLY A 312 5.39 16.10 7.52
CA GLY A 312 6.81 16.47 7.58
C GLY A 312 7.76 15.40 8.14
N TRP A 313 7.33 14.16 8.40
CA TRP A 313 8.15 13.14 9.08
C TRP A 313 8.15 11.77 8.39
N SER A 314 7.71 11.72 7.14
CA SER A 314 7.50 10.47 6.38
C SER A 314 8.77 9.77 5.86
N GLY A 315 9.99 10.16 6.31
CA GLY A 315 11.25 9.62 5.78
C GLY A 315 11.55 9.97 4.33
N ALA A 316 10.76 10.86 3.72
CA ALA A 316 10.93 11.28 2.33
C ALA A 316 12.16 12.15 2.12
N ILE A 317 12.66 12.83 3.14
CA ILE A 317 13.90 13.59 3.05
C ILE A 317 14.84 12.95 4.07
N ALA A 318 16.09 12.80 3.69
CA ALA A 318 17.11 12.20 4.54
C ALA A 318 18.38 13.04 4.51
N ASN A 319 19.30 12.76 5.43
CA ASN A 319 20.63 13.36 5.41
C ASN A 319 21.51 12.63 4.38
N GLY A 320 22.54 13.32 3.87
CA GLY A 320 23.52 12.69 2.99
C GLY A 320 24.14 11.45 3.64
N LYS A 321 24.51 10.46 2.82
CA LYS A 321 24.96 9.11 3.20
C LYS A 321 23.86 8.16 3.67
N THR A 322 22.59 8.55 3.65
CA THR A 322 21.51 7.60 3.97
C THR A 322 21.45 6.51 2.91
N ASP A 323 21.44 5.26 3.34
CA ASP A 323 21.49 4.09 2.46
C ASP A 323 20.28 3.20 2.67
N ILE A 324 19.93 2.44 1.62
CA ILE A 324 19.07 1.27 1.73
C ILE A 324 19.92 0.05 2.07
N TRP A 325 19.48 -0.67 3.10
CA TRP A 325 20.11 -1.89 3.59
C TRP A 325 19.31 -3.11 3.18
N TYR A 326 19.96 -4.27 3.16
CA TYR A 326 19.36 -5.55 2.81
C TYR A 326 19.82 -6.67 3.72
N SER A 327 18.90 -7.58 4.04
CA SER A 327 19.14 -8.83 4.75
C SER A 327 18.14 -9.88 4.27
N TYR A 328 18.48 -11.16 4.41
CA TYR A 328 17.68 -12.27 3.93
C TYR A 328 17.87 -13.53 4.78
N ILE A 329 16.97 -14.49 4.58
CA ILE A 329 17.04 -15.86 5.12
C ILE A 329 16.45 -16.83 4.10
N SER A 330 17.06 -18.01 3.92
CA SER A 330 16.53 -19.04 3.02
C SER A 330 15.31 -19.73 3.62
N TYR A 331 14.49 -20.37 2.77
CA TYR A 331 13.31 -21.11 3.22
C TYR A 331 13.67 -22.31 4.11
N ALA A 332 14.71 -23.06 3.74
CA ALA A 332 15.21 -24.23 4.47
C ALA A 332 15.85 -23.88 5.82
N ASP A 333 16.46 -22.70 5.94
CA ASP A 333 17.08 -22.24 7.18
C ASP A 333 16.08 -21.58 8.15
N PHE A 334 14.87 -21.28 7.68
CA PHE A 334 13.94 -20.38 8.37
C PHE A 334 13.54 -20.89 9.76
N ASP A 335 13.25 -22.19 9.87
CA ASP A 335 12.71 -22.83 11.07
C ASP A 335 13.73 -23.66 11.84
N LEU A 336 15.02 -23.53 11.51
CA LEU A 336 16.09 -24.16 12.27
C LEU A 336 16.32 -23.38 13.57
N VAL A 337 16.24 -24.09 14.69
CA VAL A 337 16.36 -23.52 16.04
C VAL A 337 17.33 -24.33 16.91
N PHE A 338 17.89 -23.67 17.93
CA PHE A 338 18.73 -24.33 18.93
C PHE A 338 17.90 -25.35 19.73
N ASP A 339 18.41 -26.58 19.87
CA ASP A 339 17.83 -27.60 20.76
C ASP A 339 17.92 -27.17 22.24
N GLN A 340 19.03 -26.52 22.59
CA GLN A 340 19.30 -25.86 23.85
C GLN A 340 19.98 -24.52 23.58
N ASP A 341 19.33 -23.44 24.00
CA ASP A 341 19.79 -22.06 23.80
C ASP A 341 21.30 -21.89 24.05
N GLY A 342 22.01 -21.43 23.01
CA GLY A 342 23.43 -21.07 23.07
C GLY A 342 24.39 -22.26 23.12
N THR A 343 23.91 -23.48 22.88
CA THR A 343 24.78 -24.66 22.72
C THR A 343 24.97 -24.96 21.24
N VAL A 344 26.20 -24.90 20.76
CA VAL A 344 26.52 -25.28 19.38
C VAL A 344 26.41 -26.80 19.25
N GLY A 345 25.50 -27.25 18.42
CA GLY A 345 25.12 -28.64 18.21
C GLY A 345 24.26 -28.76 16.96
N THR A 346 23.74 -29.96 16.67
CA THR A 346 22.81 -30.14 15.54
C THR A 346 21.50 -29.42 15.86
N PRO A 347 21.08 -28.40 15.08
CA PRO A 347 19.80 -27.74 15.31
C PRO A 347 18.65 -28.70 15.03
N VAL A 348 17.49 -28.30 15.51
CA VAL A 348 16.22 -29.00 15.29
C VAL A 348 15.25 -28.06 14.58
N THR A 349 14.26 -28.62 13.90
CA THR A 349 13.15 -27.83 13.34
C THR A 349 12.28 -27.26 14.46
N MET A 350 11.52 -26.21 14.19
CA MET A 350 10.51 -25.71 15.16
C MET A 350 9.48 -26.79 15.52
N ALA A 351 9.15 -27.68 14.58
CA ALA A 351 8.26 -28.81 14.82
C ALA A 351 8.84 -29.78 15.87
N ASP A 352 10.11 -30.15 15.72
CA ASP A 352 10.79 -31.03 16.67
C ASP A 352 11.03 -30.36 18.03
N TYR A 353 11.32 -29.05 18.02
CA TYR A 353 11.48 -28.27 19.25
C TYR A 353 10.19 -28.26 20.09
N GLY A 354 9.02 -28.15 19.45
CA GLY A 354 7.72 -28.21 20.12
C GLY A 354 7.42 -29.53 20.84
N LEU A 355 8.13 -30.61 20.50
CA LEU A 355 7.99 -31.91 21.16
C LEU A 355 8.86 -32.06 22.42
N LEU A 356 9.71 -31.07 22.73
CA LEU A 356 10.57 -31.08 23.91
C LEU A 356 9.76 -30.75 25.19
N ALA A 357 10.03 -31.46 26.28
CA ALA A 357 9.21 -31.41 27.50
C ALA A 357 9.20 -30.06 28.25
N ASP A 358 10.20 -29.19 28.02
CA ASP A 358 10.35 -27.86 28.64
C ASP A 358 10.51 -26.75 27.58
N ALA A 359 9.91 -26.93 26.40
CA ALA A 359 10.02 -25.97 25.29
C ALA A 359 9.55 -24.57 25.72
N THR A 360 10.38 -23.55 25.45
CA THR A 360 10.01 -22.12 25.62
C THR A 360 9.93 -21.46 24.25
N LEU A 361 10.18 -20.16 24.13
CA LEU A 361 10.36 -19.55 22.81
C LEU A 361 11.72 -20.01 22.25
N PRO A 362 11.78 -20.74 21.12
CA PRO A 362 13.04 -21.17 20.55
C PRO A 362 13.88 -19.99 20.04
N LYS A 363 15.20 -20.09 20.15
CA LYS A 363 16.15 -19.17 19.53
C LYS A 363 16.47 -19.66 18.09
N PRO A 364 16.41 -18.79 17.06
CA PRO A 364 16.85 -19.12 15.71
C PRO A 364 18.30 -19.60 15.68
N TYR A 365 18.58 -20.69 14.95
CA TYR A 365 19.93 -21.25 14.78
C TYR A 365 20.65 -20.62 13.60
N VAL A 366 20.03 -20.52 12.42
CA VAL A 366 20.61 -19.77 11.31
C VAL A 366 20.09 -18.33 11.42
N PRO A 367 20.95 -17.34 11.75
CA PRO A 367 20.51 -15.95 11.88
C PRO A 367 20.13 -15.38 10.52
N MET A 368 19.38 -14.28 10.51
CA MET A 368 19.27 -13.43 9.31
C MET A 368 20.66 -13.02 8.82
N ALA A 369 20.85 -12.91 7.50
CA ALA A 369 22.12 -12.46 6.91
C ALA A 369 22.56 -11.11 7.49
N MET A 370 23.86 -10.91 7.68
CA MET A 370 24.40 -9.61 8.11
C MET A 370 23.87 -8.50 7.19
N PRO A 371 23.40 -7.36 7.73
CA PRO A 371 22.97 -6.25 6.90
C PRO A 371 24.06 -5.80 5.93
N VAL A 372 23.72 -5.74 4.64
CA VAL A 372 24.57 -5.22 3.57
C VAL A 372 24.03 -3.88 3.07
N ARG A 373 24.92 -2.99 2.63
CA ARG A 373 24.54 -1.75 1.95
C ARG A 373 24.25 -2.05 0.49
N LEU A 374 23.01 -1.83 0.06
CA LEU A 374 22.65 -1.95 -1.36
C LEU A 374 23.10 -0.73 -2.15
N THR A 375 22.88 0.46 -1.60
CA THR A 375 23.12 1.74 -2.26
C THR A 375 24.51 2.30 -1.93
N ASP A 376 25.03 3.19 -2.76
CA ASP A 376 26.40 3.69 -2.69
C ASP A 376 26.54 5.09 -2.05
N ASN A 377 25.63 5.45 -1.16
CA ASN A 377 25.56 6.82 -0.65
C ASN A 377 26.61 7.13 0.40
N ASN A 378 27.06 6.15 1.19
CA ASN A 378 28.00 6.43 2.27
C ASN A 378 29.40 6.75 1.78
N MET A 379 30.12 7.58 2.55
CA MET A 379 31.41 8.11 2.15
C MET A 379 32.55 7.10 2.37
N CYS A 380 33.30 6.79 1.31
CA CYS A 380 34.58 6.08 1.40
C CYS A 380 35.77 7.07 1.27
N LYS A 381 36.72 6.99 2.20
CA LYS A 381 37.92 7.84 2.27
C LYS A 381 39.16 6.98 2.25
N SER A 382 40.31 7.57 1.91
CA SER A 382 41.61 6.87 1.94
C SER A 382 42.03 6.32 3.30
N ILE A 383 41.44 6.83 4.39
CA ILE A 383 41.62 6.36 5.77
C ILE A 383 40.34 6.58 6.58
N ASN A 384 40.17 5.81 7.67
CA ASN A 384 39.06 5.97 8.63
C ASN A 384 37.67 5.85 7.99
N SER A 385 37.50 4.91 7.05
CA SER A 385 36.21 4.42 6.58
C SER A 385 35.99 2.98 7.04
N ASP A 386 34.75 2.51 6.92
CA ASP A 386 34.38 1.14 7.25
C ASP A 386 35.11 0.13 6.35
N PRO A 387 35.30 -1.12 6.81
CA PRO A 387 36.12 -2.11 6.11
C PRO A 387 35.72 -2.34 4.65
N TYR A 388 34.43 -2.35 4.34
CA TYR A 388 33.93 -2.58 2.98
C TYR A 388 34.60 -1.66 1.94
N CYS A 389 34.95 -0.42 2.29
CA CYS A 389 35.61 0.51 1.37
C CYS A 389 36.96 0.01 0.84
N TYR A 390 37.59 -0.96 1.50
CA TYR A 390 38.94 -1.43 1.20
C TYR A 390 39.01 -2.93 0.86
N ILE A 391 37.87 -3.62 0.88
CA ILE A 391 37.78 -5.06 0.59
C ILE A 391 37.75 -5.28 -0.93
N ASP A 392 38.34 -6.40 -1.34
CA ASP A 392 38.21 -7.04 -2.66
C ASP A 392 37.03 -8.03 -2.56
N PHE A 393 35.87 -7.68 -3.13
CA PHE A 393 34.70 -8.56 -3.16
C PHE A 393 34.72 -9.52 -4.36
N ASP A 394 35.64 -9.37 -5.32
CA ASP A 394 35.89 -10.41 -6.34
C ASP A 394 36.45 -11.70 -5.72
N SER A 395 36.98 -11.62 -4.49
CA SER A 395 37.53 -12.76 -3.75
C SER A 395 36.94 -12.92 -2.33
N ILE A 396 35.61 -13.08 -2.25
CA ILE A 396 34.86 -13.27 -0.98
C ILE A 396 35.49 -14.35 -0.06
N ASP A 397 35.89 -15.49 -0.61
CA ASP A 397 36.51 -16.59 0.14
C ASP A 397 37.85 -16.22 0.80
N ALA A 398 38.50 -15.15 0.35
CA ALA A 398 39.77 -14.66 0.89
C ALA A 398 39.60 -13.66 2.05
N ILE A 399 38.37 -13.23 2.34
CA ILE A 399 38.09 -12.27 3.43
C ILE A 399 38.39 -12.92 4.78
N ASP A 400 39.40 -12.38 5.48
CA ASP A 400 39.71 -12.77 6.86
C ASP A 400 39.02 -11.81 7.85
N PRO A 401 37.99 -12.26 8.58
CA PRO A 401 37.26 -11.43 9.54
C PRO A 401 38.12 -10.96 10.72
N LEU A 402 39.27 -11.59 10.96
CA LEU A 402 40.22 -11.21 12.02
C LEU A 402 41.28 -10.21 11.54
N ALA A 403 41.35 -9.95 10.23
CA ALA A 403 42.38 -9.13 9.60
C ALA A 403 41.81 -8.27 8.46
N LEU A 404 40.65 -7.65 8.70
CA LEU A 404 40.04 -6.73 7.74
C LEU A 404 40.96 -5.53 7.44
N PRO A 405 40.99 -5.05 6.18
CA PRO A 405 41.82 -3.91 5.78
C PRO A 405 41.37 -2.60 6.45
N GLU A 406 42.34 -1.79 6.90
CA GLU A 406 42.10 -0.45 7.49
C GLU A 406 42.45 0.70 6.52
N SER A 407 42.95 0.37 5.33
CA SER A 407 43.35 1.32 4.29
C SER A 407 43.29 0.66 2.90
N PRO A 408 43.18 1.44 1.81
CA PRO A 408 43.09 0.92 0.45
C PRO A 408 44.26 0.02 0.07
N THR A 409 43.94 -1.03 -0.67
CA THR A 409 44.89 -1.94 -1.32
C THR A 409 44.82 -1.76 -2.85
N LEU A 410 45.65 -2.47 -3.61
CA LEU A 410 45.58 -2.41 -5.08
C LEU A 410 44.32 -3.08 -5.64
N ASP A 411 43.71 -3.96 -4.85
CA ASP A 411 42.59 -4.80 -5.24
C ASP A 411 41.29 -4.35 -4.54
N SER A 412 41.27 -3.14 -3.94
CA SER A 412 40.07 -2.63 -3.26
C SER A 412 39.03 -2.11 -4.25
N ASP A 413 37.87 -2.75 -4.34
CA ASP A 413 36.82 -2.41 -5.33
C ASP A 413 36.31 -0.97 -5.16
N PHE A 414 36.01 -0.59 -3.92
CA PHE A 414 35.42 0.71 -3.61
C PHE A 414 36.44 1.82 -3.32
N CYS A 415 37.74 1.53 -3.46
CA CYS A 415 38.80 2.52 -3.30
C CYS A 415 40.04 2.21 -4.19
N ALA A 416 39.78 1.85 -5.44
CA ALA A 416 40.81 1.54 -6.44
C ALA A 416 41.75 2.74 -6.70
N SER A 417 41.24 3.96 -6.58
CA SER A 417 42.04 5.17 -6.54
C SER A 417 41.45 6.22 -5.60
N THR A 418 42.13 7.36 -5.43
CA THR A 418 41.65 8.45 -4.58
C THR A 418 41.75 9.80 -5.27
N MET A 419 40.84 10.71 -4.92
CA MET A 419 40.86 12.09 -5.37
C MET A 419 40.71 13.05 -4.20
N SER A 420 41.30 14.23 -4.33
CA SER A 420 41.19 15.28 -3.32
C SER A 420 39.91 16.08 -3.55
N TRP A 421 39.02 16.08 -2.57
CA TRP A 421 37.75 16.82 -2.60
C TRP A 421 37.67 17.78 -1.41
N THR A 422 37.20 19.00 -1.66
CA THR A 422 36.98 19.99 -0.60
C THR A 422 35.49 20.04 -0.29
N THR A 423 35.13 19.63 0.91
CA THR A 423 33.77 19.71 1.44
C THR A 423 33.23 21.14 1.35
N PRO A 424 31.90 21.35 1.29
CA PRO A 424 31.30 22.68 1.38
C PRO A 424 31.72 23.47 2.64
N GLY A 425 32.06 22.77 3.74
CA GLY A 425 32.60 23.35 4.97
C GLY A 425 34.08 23.78 4.90
N GLY A 426 34.75 23.60 3.75
CA GLY A 426 36.13 24.01 3.51
C GLY A 426 37.21 23.01 3.95
N ALA A 427 36.83 21.81 4.43
CA ALA A 427 37.78 20.75 4.75
C ALA A 427 38.10 19.91 3.51
N THR A 428 39.39 19.66 3.25
CA THR A 428 39.85 18.78 2.16
C THR A 428 40.00 17.35 2.67
N LEU A 429 39.42 16.41 1.93
CA LEU A 429 39.43 14.98 2.19
C LEU A 429 39.92 14.24 0.95
N ASP A 430 40.61 13.11 1.15
CA ASP A 430 40.95 12.19 0.07
C ASP A 430 39.84 11.13 -0.02
N ILE A 431 38.97 11.28 -1.01
CA ILE A 431 37.80 10.45 -1.24
C ILE A 431 38.16 9.30 -2.17
N CYS A 432 37.58 8.14 -1.94
CA CYS A 432 37.76 6.96 -2.77
C CYS A 432 37.02 7.08 -4.09
N VAL A 433 37.67 6.60 -5.15
CA VAL A 433 37.09 6.34 -6.45
C VAL A 433 37.08 4.82 -6.62
N THR A 434 35.91 4.28 -6.89
CA THR A 434 35.68 2.85 -7.15
C THR A 434 36.38 2.41 -8.44
N GLU A 435 36.49 1.11 -8.68
CA GLU A 435 37.05 0.57 -9.93
C GLU A 435 36.24 0.97 -11.18
N ASP A 436 34.92 1.15 -11.04
CA ASP A 436 33.98 1.58 -12.07
C ASP A 436 33.92 3.12 -12.22
N GLY A 437 34.71 3.87 -11.45
CA GLY A 437 34.89 5.32 -11.59
C GLY A 437 33.93 6.19 -10.78
N ARG A 438 32.99 5.60 -10.01
CA ARG A 438 32.13 6.33 -9.08
C ARG A 438 32.93 6.96 -7.96
N VAL A 439 32.45 8.11 -7.47
CA VAL A 439 33.10 8.87 -6.40
C VAL A 439 32.22 8.84 -5.15
N LEU A 440 32.66 8.08 -4.13
CA LEU A 440 31.90 7.85 -2.91
C LEU A 440 32.05 9.01 -1.91
N ASN A 441 31.52 10.18 -2.27
CA ASN A 441 31.68 11.45 -1.55
C ASN A 441 30.67 11.69 -0.43
N GLY A 442 29.66 10.83 -0.24
CA GLY A 442 28.72 10.97 0.86
C GLY A 442 27.62 12.02 0.70
N ARG A 443 27.28 12.41 -0.53
CA ARG A 443 26.36 13.55 -0.76
C ARG A 443 24.94 13.18 -1.14
N VAL A 444 24.74 12.00 -1.72
CA VAL A 444 23.44 11.43 -2.08
C VAL A 444 22.79 10.79 -0.85
N ALA A 445 21.50 10.50 -0.95
CA ALA A 445 20.73 9.80 0.07
C ALA A 445 19.58 9.03 -0.59
N SER A 446 19.53 7.72 -0.38
CA SER A 446 18.42 6.88 -0.86
C SER A 446 17.35 6.69 0.21
N THR A 447 16.09 6.69 -0.21
CA THR A 447 14.91 6.68 0.65
C THR A 447 13.76 5.88 0.02
N ARG A 448 12.77 5.49 0.84
CA ARG A 448 11.47 4.94 0.39
C ARG A 448 11.58 3.79 -0.62
N VAL A 449 12.14 2.68 -0.17
CA VAL A 449 12.19 1.45 -0.96
C VAL A 449 10.79 0.82 -1.12
N ARG A 450 10.48 0.33 -2.32
CA ARG A 450 9.44 -0.68 -2.55
C ARG A 450 10.06 -1.86 -3.26
N LEU A 451 9.57 -3.07 -2.94
CA LEU A 451 10.12 -4.30 -3.48
C LEU A 451 9.05 -5.35 -3.74
N ASN A 452 9.36 -6.30 -4.62
CA ASN A 452 8.68 -7.57 -4.84
C ASN A 452 9.73 -8.69 -4.89
N LEU A 453 9.33 -9.91 -4.52
CA LEU A 453 10.15 -11.11 -4.57
C LEU A 453 9.44 -12.18 -5.42
N LYS A 454 10.11 -12.66 -6.47
CA LYS A 454 9.53 -13.64 -7.41
C LYS A 454 10.37 -14.91 -7.49
N PRO A 455 9.86 -16.06 -7.02
CA PRO A 455 10.63 -17.29 -6.98
C PRO A 455 10.86 -17.87 -8.39
N TYR A 456 12.02 -18.49 -8.57
CA TYR A 456 12.36 -19.29 -9.74
C TYR A 456 13.19 -20.51 -9.30
N THR A 457 13.38 -21.47 -10.19
CA THR A 457 14.21 -22.66 -9.90
C THR A 457 15.52 -22.54 -10.68
N PRO A 458 16.65 -22.26 -10.00
CA PRO A 458 17.95 -22.14 -10.67
C PRO A 458 18.39 -23.43 -11.35
N GLU A 459 19.18 -23.31 -12.42
CA GLU A 459 19.82 -24.48 -13.03
C GLU A 459 20.73 -25.19 -12.01
N GLY A 460 20.52 -26.49 -11.80
CA GLY A 460 21.31 -27.28 -10.87
C GLY A 460 20.90 -27.16 -9.40
N ALA A 461 19.73 -26.59 -9.11
CA ALA A 461 19.13 -26.57 -7.77
C ALA A 461 19.19 -27.96 -7.10
N VAL A 462 19.57 -27.96 -5.82
CA VAL A 462 19.68 -29.15 -4.99
C VAL A 462 18.65 -29.10 -3.87
N ASP A 463 18.26 -30.26 -3.38
CA ASP A 463 17.49 -30.43 -2.14
C ASP A 463 18.51 -30.37 -0.98
N ALA A 464 18.53 -29.27 -0.24
CA ALA A 464 19.58 -28.98 0.74
C ALA A 464 19.29 -29.58 2.12
N ASP A 465 18.01 -29.74 2.48
CA ASP A 465 17.55 -30.28 3.75
C ASP A 465 17.07 -31.75 3.68
N GLU A 466 17.17 -32.37 2.51
CA GLU A 466 16.77 -33.74 2.19
C GLU A 466 15.26 -34.00 2.37
N ASP A 467 14.42 -32.97 2.23
CA ASP A 467 12.96 -33.06 2.35
C ASP A 467 12.24 -33.59 1.08
N GLY A 468 12.98 -33.72 -0.02
CA GLY A 468 12.50 -34.17 -1.33
C GLY A 468 12.08 -33.03 -2.28
N VAL A 469 12.25 -31.78 -1.89
CA VAL A 469 11.99 -30.56 -2.66
C VAL A 469 13.33 -29.87 -2.97
N VAL A 470 13.52 -29.45 -4.23
CA VAL A 470 14.73 -28.69 -4.59
C VAL A 470 14.58 -27.24 -4.15
N GLU A 471 15.66 -26.68 -3.61
CA GLU A 471 15.68 -25.29 -3.19
C GLU A 471 15.46 -24.34 -4.37
N ARG A 472 14.64 -23.31 -4.13
CA ARG A 472 14.43 -22.24 -5.09
C ARG A 472 15.28 -21.04 -4.71
N SER A 473 15.49 -20.17 -5.67
CA SER A 473 15.89 -18.80 -5.39
C SER A 473 14.76 -17.86 -5.81
N ALA A 474 14.96 -16.56 -5.64
CA ALA A 474 14.01 -15.56 -6.09
C ALA A 474 14.71 -14.32 -6.60
N TRP A 475 14.12 -13.73 -7.64
CA TRP A 475 14.50 -12.43 -8.14
C TRP A 475 13.89 -11.35 -7.24
N VAL A 476 14.76 -10.49 -6.72
CA VAL A 476 14.38 -9.25 -6.06
C VAL A 476 14.15 -8.20 -7.14
N VAL A 477 13.05 -7.46 -7.02
CA VAL A 477 12.72 -6.34 -7.89
C VAL A 477 12.42 -5.15 -6.98
N MET A 478 13.22 -4.09 -7.04
CA MET A 478 13.03 -2.94 -6.16
C MET A 478 13.51 -1.64 -6.78
N ALA A 479 13.09 -0.51 -6.22
CA ALA A 479 13.70 0.78 -6.50
C ALA A 479 13.70 1.66 -5.24
N ALA A 480 14.60 2.64 -5.23
CA ALA A 480 14.72 3.64 -4.17
C ALA A 480 14.67 5.05 -4.77
N GLU A 481 14.17 6.01 -4.00
CA GLU A 481 14.23 7.43 -4.34
C GLU A 481 15.54 8.01 -3.82
N GLU A 482 16.40 8.52 -4.69
CA GLU A 482 17.68 9.11 -4.31
C GLU A 482 17.69 10.62 -4.52
N THR A 483 18.30 11.35 -3.60
CA THR A 483 18.52 12.79 -3.77
C THR A 483 19.60 13.04 -4.82
N LYS A 484 19.46 14.10 -5.60
CA LYS A 484 20.39 14.42 -6.70
C LYS A 484 21.79 14.87 -6.23
N ALA A 485 22.06 14.88 -4.92
CA ALA A 485 23.31 15.31 -4.30
C ALA A 485 23.87 16.68 -4.75
N LEU A 486 23.02 17.58 -5.22
CA LEU A 486 23.47 18.80 -5.88
C LEU A 486 23.90 19.86 -4.87
N GLY A 487 25.18 19.82 -4.51
CA GLY A 487 25.89 21.04 -4.15
C GLY A 487 27.27 21.11 -4.78
N ASP A 488 27.41 20.57 -5.97
CA ASP A 488 28.27 21.24 -6.93
C ASP A 488 27.35 22.23 -7.63
N GLN A 489 27.66 23.49 -7.39
CA GLN A 489 26.84 24.64 -7.72
C GLN A 489 26.30 24.49 -9.15
N LEU A 490 24.98 24.62 -9.34
CA LEU A 490 24.41 24.78 -10.68
C LEU A 490 25.24 25.85 -11.38
N ILE A 491 25.99 25.44 -12.40
CA ILE A 491 26.74 26.36 -13.22
C ILE A 491 25.70 26.96 -14.14
N ASP A 492 25.36 28.22 -13.93
CA ASP A 492 24.50 28.93 -14.86
C ASP A 492 25.09 28.85 -16.28
N PRO A 493 24.31 29.10 -17.34
CA PRO A 493 24.81 29.06 -18.72
C PRO A 493 25.91 30.06 -19.06
N TYR A 494 26.27 30.93 -18.12
CA TYR A 494 27.38 31.87 -18.20
C TYR A 494 28.64 31.37 -17.47
N GLY A 495 28.61 30.17 -16.88
CA GLY A 495 29.73 29.58 -16.16
C GLY A 495 29.80 29.99 -14.68
N ASN A 496 28.75 30.60 -14.11
CA ASN A 496 28.76 31.04 -12.72
C ASN A 496 28.16 29.98 -11.80
N PRO A 497 28.84 29.66 -10.70
CA PRO A 497 28.29 28.78 -9.69
C PRO A 497 27.15 29.46 -8.91
N ALA A 498 25.98 28.84 -8.78
CA ALA A 498 24.90 29.30 -7.91
C ALA A 498 25.38 29.51 -6.45
N GLU A 499 25.04 30.65 -5.84
CA GLU A 499 25.54 31.07 -4.52
C GLU A 499 25.03 30.21 -3.34
N ASN A 500 23.97 29.41 -3.52
CA ASN A 500 23.47 28.47 -2.53
C ASN A 500 23.19 27.11 -3.21
N PRO A 501 23.78 25.99 -2.74
CA PRO A 501 23.37 24.67 -3.20
C PRO A 501 21.96 24.39 -2.66
N ILE A 502 20.97 24.43 -3.56
CA ILE A 502 19.60 24.01 -3.25
C ILE A 502 19.53 22.53 -3.59
N ASP A 503 19.09 21.72 -2.64
CA ASP A 503 18.76 20.31 -2.81
C ASP A 503 17.49 20.21 -3.68
N ILE A 504 17.66 20.29 -5.01
CA ILE A 504 16.54 20.34 -5.97
C ILE A 504 16.35 18.96 -6.59
N GLY A 505 15.54 18.13 -5.94
CA GLY A 505 14.89 16.99 -6.56
C GLY A 505 15.37 15.59 -6.15
N LYS A 506 14.74 14.59 -6.76
CA LYS A 506 15.05 13.17 -6.62
C LYS A 506 14.96 12.45 -7.94
N ASP A 507 15.70 11.35 -8.03
CA ASP A 507 15.62 10.37 -9.12
C ASP A 507 15.22 9.00 -8.54
N VAL A 508 14.68 8.13 -9.40
CA VAL A 508 14.29 6.77 -9.01
C VAL A 508 15.29 5.78 -9.59
N TRP A 509 16.00 5.08 -8.72
CA TRP A 509 17.00 4.08 -9.07
C TRP A 509 16.50 2.67 -8.83
N TYR A 510 16.58 1.85 -9.88
CA TYR A 510 16.05 0.50 -9.95
C TYR A 510 17.13 -0.56 -9.78
N TYR A 511 16.80 -1.59 -9.01
CA TYR A 511 17.68 -2.70 -8.69
C TYR A 511 16.93 -4.02 -8.88
N THR A 512 17.61 -4.98 -9.49
CA THR A 512 17.12 -6.35 -9.55
C THR A 512 18.28 -7.33 -9.53
N PHE A 513 18.13 -8.39 -8.75
CA PHE A 513 19.20 -9.33 -8.44
C PHE A 513 18.63 -10.61 -7.83
N ASP A 514 19.44 -11.66 -7.79
CA ASP A 514 19.10 -12.90 -7.08
C ASP A 514 19.20 -12.67 -5.56
N MET A 515 18.19 -13.10 -4.79
CA MET A 515 18.11 -12.79 -3.36
C MET A 515 19.31 -13.24 -2.53
N PHE A 516 20.05 -14.25 -2.98
CA PHE A 516 21.25 -14.77 -2.30
C PHE A 516 22.54 -14.11 -2.81
N THR A 517 22.48 -13.32 -3.88
CA THR A 517 23.61 -12.56 -4.43
C THR A 517 23.23 -11.08 -4.55
N PRO A 518 23.01 -10.38 -3.42
CA PRO A 518 22.66 -8.96 -3.47
C PRO A 518 23.84 -8.13 -4.02
N PRO A 519 23.55 -7.05 -4.76
CA PRO A 519 24.58 -6.08 -5.13
C PRO A 519 25.14 -5.42 -3.87
N ILE A 520 26.43 -5.09 -3.92
CA ILE A 520 27.13 -4.47 -2.82
C ILE A 520 27.47 -3.05 -3.26
N VAL A 521 26.88 -2.04 -2.60
CA VAL A 521 27.21 -0.62 -2.85
C VAL A 521 27.07 -0.31 -4.36
N ASP A 522 25.87 -0.51 -4.91
CA ASP A 522 25.52 -0.31 -6.32
C ASP A 522 24.76 1.01 -6.54
N GLN A 523 24.98 1.62 -7.71
CA GLN A 523 24.28 2.81 -8.17
C GLN A 523 22.86 2.47 -8.63
N GLY A 524 22.66 1.30 -9.25
CA GLY A 524 21.38 0.93 -9.86
C GLY A 524 21.18 1.52 -11.26
N GLY A 525 19.98 1.35 -11.82
CA GLY A 525 19.57 1.91 -13.12
C GLY A 525 18.51 3.01 -12.98
N MET A 526 18.71 4.15 -13.62
CA MET A 526 17.81 5.31 -13.48
C MET A 526 16.53 5.16 -14.32
N LEU A 527 15.35 5.25 -13.69
CA LEU A 527 14.06 5.02 -14.37
C LEU A 527 13.51 6.25 -15.09
N ASN A 528 13.62 7.42 -14.47
CA ASN A 528 13.03 8.64 -14.99
C ASN A 528 13.84 9.21 -16.17
N GLN A 529 13.12 9.72 -17.15
CA GLN A 529 13.72 10.34 -18.34
C GLN A 529 14.46 11.64 -17.96
N PRO A 530 15.52 12.01 -18.69
CA PRO A 530 16.02 13.38 -18.71
C PRO A 530 14.91 14.41 -18.95
N ALA A 531 15.02 15.57 -18.30
CA ALA A 531 14.05 16.65 -18.46
C ALA A 531 14.13 17.26 -19.86
N THR A 532 12.97 17.49 -20.45
CA THR A 532 12.78 18.20 -21.71
C THR A 532 12.42 19.67 -21.43
N CYS A 533 12.80 20.56 -22.34
CA CYS A 533 12.52 21.98 -22.20
C CYS A 533 11.09 22.31 -22.59
N SER A 534 10.33 22.78 -21.61
CA SER A 534 8.97 23.24 -21.80
C SER A 534 8.91 24.52 -22.63
N PRO A 535 8.01 24.64 -23.62
CA PRO A 535 7.71 25.92 -24.26
C PRO A 535 6.95 26.89 -23.34
N TRP A 536 6.32 26.38 -22.29
CA TRP A 536 5.47 27.13 -21.37
C TRP A 536 6.21 27.52 -20.08
N THR A 537 7.29 26.81 -19.75
CA THR A 537 7.95 26.87 -18.45
C THR A 537 9.48 26.74 -18.57
N VAL A 538 10.20 27.84 -18.83
CA VAL A 538 11.64 27.90 -18.51
C VAL A 538 12.05 29.32 -18.12
N GLY A 539 12.68 29.45 -16.95
CA GLY A 539 13.26 30.70 -16.46
C GLY A 539 14.37 31.24 -17.37
N ALA A 540 14.51 32.56 -17.42
CA ALA A 540 15.31 33.33 -18.37
C ALA A 540 16.83 33.00 -18.46
N ASP A 541 17.34 32.09 -17.63
CA ASP A 541 18.77 31.84 -17.48
C ASP A 541 19.30 30.67 -18.32
N TYR A 542 18.45 29.73 -18.77
CA TYR A 542 18.84 28.62 -19.68
C TYR A 542 18.27 28.78 -21.08
N VAL A 543 19.17 28.79 -22.08
CA VAL A 543 18.80 28.69 -23.50
C VAL A 543 18.83 27.22 -23.87
N CYS A 544 17.64 26.65 -24.05
CA CYS A 544 17.44 25.35 -24.69
C CYS A 544 16.33 25.46 -25.73
N ASP A 545 16.32 24.53 -26.67
CA ASP A 545 15.30 24.46 -27.71
C ASP A 545 14.05 23.76 -27.12
N GLU A 546 12.86 24.30 -27.41
CA GLU A 546 11.58 23.72 -26.96
C GLU A 546 11.48 22.24 -27.38
N TYR A 547 10.97 21.40 -26.49
CA TYR A 547 10.84 19.94 -26.66
C TYR A 547 12.17 19.16 -26.81
N GLU A 548 13.32 19.82 -26.68
CA GLU A 548 14.63 19.15 -26.62
C GLU A 548 15.08 19.00 -25.16
N PHE A 549 16.00 18.06 -24.89
CA PHE A 549 16.55 17.91 -23.54
C PHE A 549 17.31 19.14 -23.07
N PHE A 550 17.32 19.37 -21.76
CA PHE A 550 18.25 20.32 -21.15
C PHE A 550 19.70 19.98 -21.54
N PRO A 551 20.59 20.99 -21.69
CA PRO A 551 21.98 20.74 -22.05
C PRO A 551 22.66 19.78 -21.07
N VAL A 552 23.33 18.77 -21.61
CA VAL A 552 24.12 17.80 -20.84
C VAL A 552 25.22 18.52 -20.05
N GLN A 553 25.34 18.16 -18.78
CA GLN A 553 26.32 18.71 -17.84
C GLN A 553 27.51 17.75 -17.69
N THR A 554 28.59 18.21 -17.05
CA THR A 554 29.76 17.38 -16.73
C THR A 554 30.00 17.40 -15.24
N ASP A 555 30.08 16.22 -14.62
CA ASP A 555 30.40 16.07 -13.21
C ASP A 555 31.87 16.48 -12.97
N PRO A 556 32.14 17.48 -12.11
CA PRO A 556 33.50 17.95 -11.86
C PRO A 556 34.37 16.95 -11.06
N LEU A 557 33.79 15.93 -10.44
CA LEU A 557 34.47 14.94 -9.62
C LEU A 557 34.99 13.77 -10.45
N ASN A 558 34.17 13.23 -11.36
CA ASN A 558 34.52 12.07 -12.18
C ASN A 558 34.70 12.38 -13.68
N GLY A 559 34.27 13.56 -14.14
CA GLY A 559 34.36 13.98 -15.55
C GLY A 559 33.34 13.33 -16.49
N GLY A 560 32.42 12.52 -15.96
CA GLY A 560 31.30 11.92 -16.67
C GLY A 560 30.24 12.94 -17.02
N GLU A 561 29.51 12.68 -18.10
CA GLU A 561 28.37 13.50 -18.51
C GLU A 561 27.13 13.13 -17.68
N PHE A 562 26.27 14.10 -17.36
CA PHE A 562 24.98 13.86 -16.70
C PHE A 562 23.86 14.75 -17.23
N TYR A 563 22.63 14.24 -17.19
CA TYR A 563 21.42 14.94 -17.59
C TYR A 563 20.75 15.62 -16.40
N LEU A 564 20.12 16.77 -16.65
CA LEU A 564 19.17 17.37 -15.71
C LEU A 564 17.84 16.64 -15.82
N THR A 565 17.19 16.41 -14.69
CA THR A 565 15.94 15.64 -14.61
C THR A 565 14.89 16.38 -13.80
N GLU A 566 13.62 16.07 -14.05
CA GLU A 566 12.51 16.48 -13.19
C GLU A 566 12.51 15.68 -11.87
N ILE A 567 11.62 16.01 -10.95
CA ILE A 567 11.58 15.32 -9.65
C ILE A 567 10.76 14.05 -9.76
N ALA A 568 11.43 12.90 -9.83
CA ALA A 568 10.80 11.59 -9.77
C ALA A 568 10.81 11.04 -8.32
N ARG A 569 9.68 10.49 -7.88
CA ARG A 569 9.46 10.03 -6.49
C ARG A 569 8.28 9.06 -6.39
N ARG A 570 8.04 8.55 -5.17
CA ARG A 570 6.95 7.64 -4.79
C ARG A 570 6.90 6.41 -5.70
N PHE A 571 8.00 5.68 -5.79
CA PHE A 571 8.05 4.46 -6.58
C PHE A 571 7.00 3.43 -6.11
N ALA A 572 6.40 2.75 -7.06
CA ALA A 572 5.57 1.56 -6.88
C ALA A 572 5.88 0.60 -8.02
N LEU A 573 5.55 -0.68 -7.86
CA LEU A 573 5.78 -1.69 -8.88
C LEU A 573 4.71 -2.75 -8.86
N THR A 574 4.54 -3.38 -10.01
CA THR A 574 3.82 -4.64 -10.11
C THR A 574 4.53 -5.57 -11.09
N THR A 575 4.49 -6.86 -10.80
CA THR A 575 5.34 -7.86 -11.45
C THR A 575 4.57 -9.16 -11.70
N ASN A 576 4.71 -9.69 -12.91
CA ASN A 576 4.32 -11.06 -13.24
C ASN A 576 5.28 -12.05 -12.59
N SER A 577 4.86 -13.30 -12.39
CA SER A 577 5.81 -14.39 -12.12
C SER A 577 6.66 -14.67 -13.37
N VAL A 578 7.80 -15.34 -13.22
CA VAL A 578 8.64 -15.75 -14.36
C VAL A 578 7.82 -16.51 -15.41
N GLN A 579 6.98 -17.45 -14.97
CA GLN A 579 6.12 -18.22 -15.86
C GLN A 579 5.04 -17.35 -16.52
N ALA A 580 4.41 -16.45 -15.78
CA ALA A 580 3.38 -15.57 -16.35
C ALA A 580 3.94 -14.60 -17.39
N ALA A 581 5.20 -14.16 -17.23
CA ALA A 581 5.89 -13.36 -18.25
C ALA A 581 6.17 -14.16 -19.53
N MET A 582 6.54 -15.44 -19.40
CA MET A 582 6.73 -16.33 -20.56
C MET A 582 5.43 -16.70 -21.29
N ASP A 583 4.34 -16.81 -20.53
CA ASP A 583 3.02 -17.16 -21.07
C ASP A 583 2.28 -15.95 -21.66
N SER A 584 2.74 -14.73 -21.34
CA SER A 584 2.26 -13.46 -21.89
C SER A 584 2.66 -13.30 -23.37
N GLU A 585 1.76 -12.78 -24.20
CA GLU A 585 2.05 -12.50 -25.61
C GLU A 585 3.02 -11.32 -25.77
N SER A 586 2.93 -10.33 -24.88
CA SER A 586 3.83 -9.18 -24.90
C SER A 586 5.19 -9.45 -24.24
N GLY A 587 5.32 -10.51 -23.45
CA GLY A 587 6.52 -10.79 -22.64
C GLY A 587 6.65 -9.90 -21.40
N LEU A 588 5.57 -9.19 -20.98
CA LEU A 588 5.62 -8.23 -19.88
C LEU A 588 5.99 -8.92 -18.56
N SER A 589 7.14 -8.57 -18.00
CA SER A 589 7.59 -9.05 -16.69
C SER A 589 7.23 -8.08 -15.56
N ALA A 590 7.38 -6.78 -15.78
CA ALA A 590 7.09 -5.76 -14.77
C ALA A 590 6.54 -4.46 -15.37
N MET A 591 5.74 -3.77 -14.54
CA MET A 591 5.38 -2.37 -14.74
C MET A 591 5.93 -1.57 -13.55
N LEU A 592 6.90 -0.71 -13.84
CA LEU A 592 7.58 0.14 -12.87
C LEU A 592 6.89 1.51 -12.87
N ILE A 593 6.45 1.97 -11.70
CA ILE A 593 5.54 3.11 -11.58
C ILE A 593 6.20 4.18 -10.72
N TYR A 594 6.22 5.43 -11.16
CA TYR A 594 6.72 6.53 -10.34
C TYR A 594 5.94 7.81 -10.61
N LYS A 595 6.04 8.76 -9.68
CA LYS A 595 5.43 10.08 -9.80
C LYS A 595 6.50 11.10 -10.20
N GLN A 596 6.24 11.96 -11.19
CA GLN A 596 7.19 12.96 -11.67
C GLN A 596 6.54 14.32 -11.91
N GLY A 597 7.27 15.41 -11.62
CA GLY A 597 6.81 16.76 -11.91
C GLY A 597 7.90 17.82 -11.86
N ILE A 598 7.61 18.99 -12.43
CA ILE A 598 8.52 20.13 -12.59
C ILE A 598 8.73 20.98 -11.32
N ILE A 599 7.77 21.01 -10.39
CA ILE A 599 7.84 21.85 -9.18
C ILE A 599 8.27 21.05 -7.94
N ASN A 600 9.10 21.70 -7.12
CA ASN A 600 9.60 21.17 -5.85
C ASN A 600 8.48 20.93 -4.82
N GLN A 601 8.77 20.04 -3.86
CA GLN A 601 8.04 19.87 -2.58
C GLN A 601 6.51 20.08 -2.63
N GLY A 602 5.77 19.04 -3.05
CA GLY A 602 4.30 19.06 -3.00
C GLY A 602 3.62 19.72 -4.20
N GLY A 603 4.39 20.18 -5.19
CA GLY A 603 3.91 20.64 -6.50
C GLY A 603 3.12 19.62 -7.33
N PRO A 604 2.52 20.07 -8.46
CA PRO A 604 1.85 19.22 -9.44
C PRO A 604 2.80 18.15 -9.95
N ALA A 605 2.24 16.99 -10.28
CA ALA A 605 3.01 15.85 -10.74
C ALA A 605 2.10 14.70 -11.17
N ASP A 606 2.54 14.04 -12.23
CA ASP A 606 1.89 12.93 -12.92
C ASP A 606 2.44 11.57 -12.52
N ILE A 607 1.75 10.51 -12.95
CA ILE A 607 2.14 9.11 -12.79
C ILE A 607 2.70 8.60 -14.10
N PHE A 608 3.92 8.08 -14.05
CA PHE A 608 4.62 7.50 -15.19
C PHE A 608 4.84 6.00 -15.03
N LEU A 609 4.83 5.28 -16.15
CA LEU A 609 5.06 3.83 -16.21
C LEU A 609 6.24 3.49 -17.13
N ARG A 610 7.08 2.55 -16.69
CA ARG A 610 8.08 1.86 -17.52
C ARG A 610 7.73 0.38 -17.61
N ARG A 611 7.68 -0.12 -18.84
CA ARG A 611 7.48 -1.55 -19.13
C ARG A 611 8.82 -2.26 -19.11
N VAL A 612 8.87 -3.45 -18.52
CA VAL A 612 10.00 -4.37 -18.60
C VAL A 612 9.50 -5.64 -19.30
N VAL A 613 10.17 -6.01 -20.39
CA VAL A 613 9.72 -7.06 -21.30
C VAL A 613 10.85 -8.05 -21.53
N ILE A 614 10.57 -9.35 -21.37
CA ILE A 614 11.58 -10.39 -21.58
C ILE A 614 12.01 -10.45 -23.06
N PRO A 615 13.29 -10.71 -23.36
CA PRO A 615 13.76 -10.86 -24.74
C PRO A 615 13.31 -12.18 -25.37
N ASP A 616 13.32 -12.24 -26.71
CA ASP A 616 12.92 -13.43 -27.49
C ASP A 616 13.72 -14.71 -27.15
N ASP A 617 14.97 -14.56 -26.70
CA ASP A 617 15.89 -15.65 -26.35
C ASP A 617 16.00 -15.91 -24.83
N PHE A 618 15.06 -15.39 -24.04
CA PHE A 618 15.01 -15.53 -22.59
C PHE A 618 15.01 -16.99 -22.10
N ASP A 619 15.91 -17.30 -21.16
CA ASP A 619 15.97 -18.56 -20.42
C ASP A 619 15.60 -18.38 -18.93
N ALA A 620 14.40 -18.84 -18.57
CA ALA A 620 13.84 -18.71 -17.23
C ALA A 620 14.65 -19.37 -16.09
N ALA A 621 15.63 -20.24 -16.40
CA ALA A 621 16.46 -20.89 -15.40
C ALA A 621 17.66 -20.04 -14.95
N VAL A 622 18.08 -19.06 -15.75
CA VAL A 622 19.32 -18.30 -15.55
C VAL A 622 19.17 -16.80 -15.80
N ASP A 623 18.27 -16.39 -16.67
CA ASP A 623 18.08 -15.00 -17.03
C ASP A 623 17.10 -14.32 -16.07
N ASN A 624 17.44 -13.10 -15.67
CA ASN A 624 16.56 -12.27 -14.87
C ASN A 624 15.50 -11.60 -15.78
N PRO A 625 14.20 -11.95 -15.67
CA PRO A 625 13.18 -11.36 -16.53
C PRO A 625 12.94 -9.88 -16.23
N TYR A 626 13.38 -9.41 -15.07
CA TYR A 626 13.19 -8.04 -14.61
C TYR A 626 14.43 -7.15 -14.82
N ALA A 627 15.45 -7.65 -15.53
CA ALA A 627 16.72 -6.95 -15.75
C ALA A 627 16.51 -5.51 -16.28
N TYR A 628 17.37 -4.57 -15.89
CA TYR A 628 17.21 -3.15 -16.26
C TYR A 628 17.32 -2.95 -17.78
N GLU A 629 18.18 -3.72 -18.43
CA GLU A 629 18.33 -3.76 -19.89
C GLU A 629 17.08 -4.27 -20.64
N ASN A 630 16.17 -4.96 -19.94
CA ASN A 630 14.88 -5.40 -20.49
C ASN A 630 13.81 -4.30 -20.40
N MET A 631 14.12 -3.15 -19.78
CA MET A 631 13.22 -2.00 -19.79
C MET A 631 13.07 -1.50 -21.22
N GLU A 632 11.82 -1.40 -21.68
CA GLU A 632 11.54 -0.90 -23.01
C GLU A 632 11.99 0.56 -23.15
N CYS A 633 12.88 0.77 -24.11
CA CYS A 633 13.39 2.07 -24.44
C CYS A 633 13.88 2.08 -25.88
N ALA A 634 13.43 3.05 -26.68
CA ALA A 634 13.82 3.17 -28.08
C ALA A 634 15.21 3.79 -28.24
N GLU A 635 15.65 4.59 -27.27
CA GLU A 635 16.93 5.31 -27.32
C GLU A 635 17.65 5.26 -25.97
N TRP A 636 18.85 4.68 -25.98
CA TRP A 636 19.71 4.53 -24.81
C TRP A 636 21.00 5.34 -24.96
N ALA A 637 21.48 5.91 -23.86
CA ALA A 637 22.81 6.50 -23.75
C ALA A 637 23.66 5.76 -22.69
N TYR A 638 24.99 5.76 -22.89
CA TYR A 638 26.01 5.25 -21.95
C TYR A 638 25.87 3.76 -21.54
N THR A 639 25.37 2.90 -22.42
CA THR A 639 25.16 1.46 -22.13
C THR A 639 26.43 0.61 -22.07
N ASP A 640 27.60 1.20 -22.32
CA ASP A 640 28.89 0.50 -22.29
C ASP A 640 29.57 0.52 -20.91
N GLY A 641 28.91 1.08 -19.89
CA GLY A 641 29.43 1.21 -18.53
C GLY A 641 30.58 2.19 -18.38
N SER A 642 30.86 3.00 -19.40
CA SER A 642 31.99 3.94 -19.38
C SER A 642 31.73 5.25 -18.63
N ASN A 643 30.45 5.56 -18.35
CA ASN A 643 30.05 6.78 -17.65
C ASN A 643 29.76 6.48 -16.18
N PRO A 644 30.56 6.99 -15.22
CA PRO A 644 30.36 6.74 -13.79
C PRO A 644 29.03 7.22 -13.22
N ASN A 645 28.33 8.13 -13.91
CA ASN A 645 27.02 8.61 -13.48
C ASN A 645 25.87 7.70 -13.95
N TYR A 646 26.13 6.82 -14.92
CA TYR A 646 25.13 5.93 -15.53
C TYR A 646 25.76 4.57 -15.89
N LEU A 647 26.19 3.80 -14.90
CA LEU A 647 26.89 2.52 -15.15
C LEU A 647 26.05 1.51 -15.95
N LYS A 648 24.72 1.51 -15.75
CA LYS A 648 23.77 0.66 -16.49
C LYS A 648 23.20 1.34 -17.74
N GLY A 649 23.62 2.57 -18.04
CA GLY A 649 23.03 3.44 -19.06
C GLY A 649 21.76 4.16 -18.61
N ILE A 650 21.29 5.09 -19.44
CA ILE A 650 20.08 5.88 -19.21
C ILE A 650 19.16 5.83 -20.42
N CYS A 651 17.86 5.66 -20.17
CA CYS A 651 16.83 5.68 -21.20
C CYS A 651 16.42 7.13 -21.54
N LEU A 652 16.49 7.48 -22.81
CA LEU A 652 16.10 8.80 -23.33
C LEU A 652 14.64 8.83 -23.81
N SER A 653 13.99 7.69 -23.98
CA SER A 653 12.58 7.65 -24.41
C SER A 653 11.62 8.12 -23.30
N PRO A 654 10.49 8.75 -23.65
CA PRO A 654 9.46 9.09 -22.68
C PRO A 654 8.91 7.82 -22.01
N ALA A 655 8.57 7.96 -20.73
CA ALA A 655 7.79 6.96 -20.02
C ALA A 655 6.29 7.17 -20.31
N ILE A 656 5.47 6.16 -20.05
CA ILE A 656 4.03 6.27 -20.28
C ILE A 656 3.42 7.18 -19.21
N ASN A 657 2.95 8.37 -19.55
CA ASN A 657 2.23 9.25 -18.64
C ASN A 657 0.77 8.78 -18.48
N ILE A 658 0.51 7.96 -17.46
CA ILE A 658 -0.80 7.31 -17.31
C ILE A 658 -1.88 8.26 -16.77
N SER A 659 -1.48 9.31 -16.04
CA SER A 659 -2.39 10.32 -15.50
C SER A 659 -2.51 11.58 -16.37
N GLY A 660 -1.64 11.75 -17.37
CA GLY A 660 -1.64 12.90 -18.26
C GLY A 660 -3.01 13.17 -18.86
N SER A 661 -3.33 14.46 -19.02
CA SER A 661 -4.61 14.92 -19.52
C SER A 661 -4.49 16.19 -20.35
N THR A 662 -5.18 16.23 -21.50
CA THR A 662 -5.36 17.45 -22.29
C THR A 662 -6.37 18.40 -21.65
N ILE A 663 -6.02 19.69 -21.50
CA ILE A 663 -6.96 20.72 -21.03
C ILE A 663 -7.88 21.17 -22.17
N VAL A 664 -9.20 21.06 -21.97
CA VAL A 664 -10.21 21.57 -22.92
C VAL A 664 -10.55 23.02 -22.62
N GLU A 665 -10.78 23.34 -21.34
CA GLU A 665 -11.14 24.68 -20.88
C GLU A 665 -10.53 24.98 -19.51
N CYS A 666 -10.05 26.21 -19.34
CA CYS A 666 -9.61 26.75 -18.06
C CYS A 666 -10.14 28.18 -17.88
N SER A 667 -10.06 28.72 -16.67
CA SER A 667 -10.46 30.11 -16.40
C SER A 667 -9.68 31.16 -17.21
N GLY A 668 -8.52 30.77 -17.77
CA GLY A 668 -7.64 31.60 -18.58
C GLY A 668 -7.84 31.50 -20.10
N GLY A 669 -8.57 30.49 -20.60
CA GLY A 669 -8.66 30.22 -22.04
C GLY A 669 -9.25 28.85 -22.37
N THR A 670 -9.09 28.43 -23.63
CA THR A 670 -9.58 27.16 -24.17
C THR A 670 -8.47 26.48 -24.97
N GLY A 671 -8.36 25.16 -24.86
CA GLY A 671 -7.29 24.34 -25.47
C GLY A 671 -6.03 24.27 -24.61
N ASN A 672 -5.24 23.20 -24.81
CA ASN A 672 -4.18 22.81 -23.89
C ASN A 672 -3.10 23.88 -23.76
N ASP A 673 -2.44 24.24 -24.87
CA ASP A 673 -1.38 25.25 -24.93
C ASP A 673 -1.78 26.58 -24.29
N THR A 674 -2.98 27.08 -24.63
CA THR A 674 -3.44 28.39 -24.12
C THR A 674 -3.66 28.35 -22.61
N CYS A 675 -4.04 27.20 -22.06
CA CYS A 675 -4.20 27.02 -20.63
C CYS A 675 -2.86 26.78 -19.93
N ALA A 676 -1.98 25.94 -20.49
CA ALA A 676 -0.63 25.72 -19.99
C ALA A 676 0.19 27.03 -19.91
N ASP A 677 0.08 27.90 -20.94
CA ASP A 677 0.68 29.25 -20.97
C ASP A 677 0.25 30.16 -19.82
N THR A 678 -0.89 29.88 -19.17
CA THR A 678 -1.39 30.68 -18.05
C THR A 678 -0.84 30.24 -16.69
N PHE A 679 -0.10 29.13 -16.64
CA PHE A 679 0.45 28.56 -15.41
C PHE A 679 1.45 29.54 -14.75
N PRO A 680 1.13 30.10 -13.57
CA PRO A 680 1.84 31.25 -13.05
C PRO A 680 3.07 30.81 -12.22
N VAL A 681 4.08 30.24 -12.87
CA VAL A 681 5.40 29.98 -12.26
C VAL A 681 6.38 31.05 -12.70
N ALA A 682 7.01 31.71 -11.74
CA ALA A 682 8.10 32.64 -11.99
C ALA A 682 9.40 31.90 -12.31
N ASP A 683 10.35 32.61 -12.93
CA ASP A 683 11.67 32.08 -13.31
C ASP A 683 12.48 31.47 -12.16
N ASP A 684 12.22 31.89 -10.91
CA ASP A 684 12.85 31.36 -9.70
C ASP A 684 12.10 30.16 -9.09
N GLY A 685 11.10 29.62 -9.79
CA GLY A 685 10.22 28.54 -9.35
C GLY A 685 9.16 28.99 -8.34
N SER A 686 9.08 30.28 -8.01
CA SER A 686 8.04 30.79 -7.11
C SER A 686 6.68 30.87 -7.80
N ILE A 687 5.62 30.68 -7.02
CA ILE A 687 4.23 30.72 -7.47
C ILE A 687 3.46 31.77 -6.64
N PRO A 688 2.32 32.27 -7.13
CA PRO A 688 1.43 33.10 -6.33
C PRO A 688 1.03 32.43 -5.02
N ASP A 689 1.18 33.15 -3.91
CA ASP A 689 0.70 32.70 -2.59
C ASP A 689 -0.84 32.64 -2.57
N GLU A 690 -1.51 33.64 -3.16
CA GLU A 690 -2.97 33.74 -3.22
C GLU A 690 -3.56 32.82 -4.30
N ILE A 691 -4.48 31.94 -3.91
CA ILE A 691 -5.15 30.98 -4.83
C ILE A 691 -5.92 31.69 -5.94
N SER A 692 -6.49 32.87 -5.66
CA SER A 692 -7.18 33.68 -6.69
C SER A 692 -6.25 34.17 -7.80
N GLY A 693 -4.93 34.10 -7.60
CA GLY A 693 -3.92 34.36 -8.61
C GLY A 693 -3.62 33.14 -9.49
N PHE A 694 -4.23 31.99 -9.25
CA PHE A 694 -4.00 30.75 -9.98
C PHE A 694 -5.21 30.39 -10.87
N PRO A 695 -5.03 30.18 -12.19
CA PRO A 695 -6.10 29.70 -13.07
C PRO A 695 -6.62 28.34 -12.64
N LYS A 696 -7.88 28.04 -12.98
CA LYS A 696 -8.47 26.72 -12.77
C LYS A 696 -8.71 26.01 -14.11
N VAL A 697 -8.35 24.74 -14.19
CA VAL A 697 -8.83 23.80 -15.19
C VAL A 697 -10.30 23.49 -14.89
N LEU A 698 -11.16 23.69 -15.89
CA LEU A 698 -12.60 23.52 -15.80
C LEU A 698 -13.06 22.24 -16.52
N GLU A 699 -12.38 21.87 -17.59
CA GLU A 699 -12.69 20.68 -18.38
C GLU A 699 -11.41 20.07 -18.98
N TRP A 700 -11.30 18.74 -18.96
CA TRP A 700 -10.13 17.99 -19.43
C TRP A 700 -10.53 16.70 -20.16
N ARG A 701 -9.59 16.11 -20.90
CA ARG A 701 -9.70 14.79 -21.53
C ARG A 701 -8.44 14.00 -21.25
N GLN A 702 -8.51 12.69 -21.41
CA GLN A 702 -7.30 11.91 -21.59
C GLN A 702 -7.37 11.21 -22.95
N CYS A 703 -6.38 11.43 -23.79
CA CYS A 703 -6.45 11.15 -25.22
C CYS A 703 -5.49 10.04 -25.65
N ASP A 704 -5.76 9.40 -26.79
CA ASP A 704 -5.00 8.27 -27.34
C ASP A 704 -4.27 8.57 -28.65
N GLY A 705 -4.19 9.85 -29.06
CA GLY A 705 -3.64 10.23 -30.36
C GLY A 705 -4.61 10.04 -31.52
N THR A 706 -5.84 9.61 -31.26
CA THR A 706 -6.90 9.62 -32.26
C THR A 706 -7.98 10.58 -31.77
N ALA A 707 -8.25 11.66 -32.51
CA ALA A 707 -9.28 12.65 -32.18
C ALA A 707 -10.73 12.10 -32.28
N ALA A 708 -10.95 10.84 -31.88
CA ALA A 708 -12.23 10.16 -31.82
C ALA A 708 -13.07 10.64 -30.62
N ILE A 709 -12.45 11.21 -29.59
CA ILE A 709 -13.12 11.81 -28.43
C ILE A 709 -13.19 13.34 -28.63
N ASP A 710 -14.37 13.92 -28.46
CA ASP A 710 -14.57 15.37 -28.59
C ASP A 710 -13.80 16.12 -27.50
N GLY A 711 -12.98 17.09 -27.92
CA GLY A 711 -12.07 17.83 -27.05
C GLY A 711 -10.64 17.27 -26.98
N CYS A 712 -10.36 16.10 -27.57
CA CYS A 712 -8.99 15.62 -27.73
C CYS A 712 -8.27 16.33 -28.88
N GLU A 713 -6.96 16.51 -28.69
CA GLU A 713 -6.05 16.96 -29.73
C GLU A 713 -5.63 15.79 -30.66
N ASP A 714 -4.93 16.07 -31.76
CA ASP A 714 -4.49 15.05 -32.75
C ASP A 714 -3.19 14.34 -32.29
N ASP A 715 -2.96 14.26 -30.98
CA ASP A 715 -1.83 13.68 -30.27
C ASP A 715 -2.28 12.96 -28.98
N ASN A 716 -1.33 12.27 -28.38
CA ASN A 716 -1.56 11.25 -27.37
C ASN A 716 -0.97 11.69 -26.05
N ASP A 717 -1.79 11.72 -25.00
CA ASP A 717 -1.31 12.17 -23.69
C ASP A 717 -0.42 11.13 -22.99
N LEU A 718 -0.38 9.88 -23.49
CA LEU A 718 0.40 8.82 -22.85
C LEU A 718 1.92 9.00 -23.03
N ASP A 719 2.40 9.87 -23.92
CA ASP A 719 3.82 10.22 -24.04
C ASP A 719 4.14 11.67 -23.64
N ASP A 720 3.15 12.37 -23.08
CA ASP A 720 3.29 13.74 -22.61
C ASP A 720 4.31 13.88 -21.48
N GLN A 721 5.01 15.00 -21.53
CA GLN A 721 5.86 15.45 -20.43
C GLN A 721 4.97 16.02 -19.31
N SER A 722 5.48 16.01 -18.07
CA SER A 722 4.68 16.42 -16.89
C SER A 722 4.24 17.90 -16.90
N TRP A 723 4.78 18.70 -17.82
CA TRP A 723 4.48 20.11 -17.99
C TRP A 723 3.53 20.41 -19.17
N GLU A 724 3.12 19.41 -19.96
CA GLU A 724 2.12 19.59 -21.03
C GLU A 724 0.78 20.04 -20.44
N ASN A 725 0.37 19.40 -19.35
CA ASN A 725 -0.61 19.94 -18.42
C ASN A 725 0.05 20.17 -17.05
N PRO A 726 0.53 21.39 -16.78
CA PRO A 726 1.28 21.67 -15.56
C PRO A 726 0.38 21.78 -14.31
N PHE A 727 -0.95 21.65 -14.45
CA PHE A 727 -1.91 21.75 -13.34
C PHE A 727 -2.17 20.40 -12.64
N ASP A 728 -1.88 19.31 -13.34
CA ASP A 728 -2.26 17.96 -12.94
C ASP A 728 -1.57 17.50 -11.66
N LEU A 729 -2.35 16.87 -10.80
CA LEU A 729 -1.84 16.26 -9.58
C LEU A 729 -2.45 14.90 -9.35
N ALA A 730 -1.59 13.88 -9.45
CA ALA A 730 -1.95 12.51 -9.13
C ALA A 730 -1.22 11.99 -7.87
N LYS A 731 -1.86 11.12 -7.09
CA LYS A 731 -1.27 10.44 -5.93
C LYS A 731 -1.87 9.03 -5.74
N GLY A 732 -1.34 8.26 -4.79
CA GLY A 732 -1.91 6.96 -4.43
C GLY A 732 -1.85 5.92 -5.55
N HIS A 733 -0.94 6.07 -6.50
CA HIS A 733 -0.85 5.24 -7.69
C HIS A 733 -0.38 3.81 -7.37
N ARG A 734 -1.13 2.81 -7.83
CA ARG A 734 -0.83 1.38 -7.62
C ARG A 734 -1.49 0.55 -8.73
N GLY A 735 -1.16 -0.74 -8.83
CA GLY A 735 -1.75 -1.63 -9.83
C GLY A 735 -1.29 -3.07 -9.71
N PHE A 736 -1.91 -3.98 -10.48
CA PHE A 736 -1.46 -5.37 -10.61
C PHE A 736 -1.31 -5.82 -12.07
N LEU A 737 -0.47 -6.84 -12.27
CA LEU A 737 -0.32 -7.57 -13.53
C LEU A 737 -0.90 -8.97 -13.42
N ASP A 738 -1.52 -9.43 -14.49
CA ASP A 738 -1.99 -10.79 -14.66
C ASP A 738 -1.76 -11.23 -16.11
N GLY A 739 -0.52 -11.63 -16.40
CA GLY A 739 -0.06 -11.78 -17.78
C GLY A 739 -0.05 -10.42 -18.48
N ASP A 740 -0.77 -10.31 -19.60
CA ASP A 740 -0.94 -9.06 -20.36
C ASP A 740 -2.01 -8.12 -19.80
N TYR A 741 -2.81 -8.57 -18.83
CA TYR A 741 -3.77 -7.69 -18.17
C TYR A 741 -3.07 -6.78 -17.16
N VAL A 742 -3.18 -5.48 -17.38
CA VAL A 742 -2.66 -4.44 -16.48
C VAL A 742 -3.85 -3.68 -15.92
N MET A 743 -3.95 -3.60 -14.59
CA MET A 743 -4.87 -2.70 -13.90
C MET A 743 -4.07 -1.64 -13.16
N MET A 744 -4.32 -0.38 -13.48
CA MET A 744 -3.71 0.78 -12.81
C MET A 744 -4.79 1.63 -12.15
N MET A 745 -4.53 2.08 -10.92
CA MET A 745 -5.36 3.06 -10.24
C MET A 745 -4.52 4.22 -9.72
N TYR A 746 -5.11 5.41 -9.65
CA TYR A 746 -4.50 6.61 -9.10
C TYR A 746 -5.59 7.59 -8.67
N ALA A 747 -5.32 8.36 -7.61
CA ALA A 747 -6.16 9.49 -7.23
C ALA A 747 -5.68 10.72 -8.01
N PHE A 748 -6.59 11.47 -8.63
CA PHE A 748 -6.27 12.59 -9.52
C PHE A 748 -7.11 13.83 -9.20
N SER A 749 -6.50 14.99 -9.35
CA SER A 749 -7.13 16.30 -9.24
C SER A 749 -6.63 17.21 -10.38
N PRO A 750 -7.54 17.91 -11.08
CA PRO A 750 -7.18 18.81 -12.19
C PRO A 750 -6.61 20.15 -11.72
N ASN A 751 -6.82 20.55 -10.45
CA ASN A 751 -6.28 21.81 -9.92
C ASN A 751 -5.40 21.62 -8.69
N TRP A 752 -4.09 21.46 -8.87
CA TRP A 752 -3.15 21.37 -7.76
C TRP A 752 -3.25 22.51 -6.74
N LYS A 753 -3.24 23.78 -7.17
CA LYS A 753 -3.16 24.91 -6.22
C LYS A 753 -4.43 25.04 -5.37
N ALA A 754 -5.59 24.65 -5.91
CA ALA A 754 -6.83 24.62 -5.14
C ALA A 754 -6.82 23.50 -4.10
N GLN A 755 -6.21 22.36 -4.41
CA GLN A 755 -6.01 21.25 -3.47
C GLN A 755 -5.21 21.62 -2.23
N THR A 756 -4.22 22.52 -2.33
CA THR A 756 -3.34 22.83 -1.19
C THR A 756 -4.06 23.49 -0.01
N VAL A 757 -5.34 23.83 -0.16
CA VAL A 757 -6.19 24.36 0.93
C VAL A 757 -7.58 23.72 0.95
N GLY A 758 -7.76 22.58 0.28
CA GLY A 758 -9.04 21.88 0.23
C GLY A 758 -10.14 22.56 -0.59
N ASN A 759 -9.79 23.39 -1.58
CA ASN A 759 -10.75 24.02 -2.49
C ASN A 759 -10.98 23.24 -3.80
N ASP A 760 -10.45 22.02 -3.89
CA ASP A 760 -10.71 21.00 -4.93
C ASP A 760 -10.48 19.61 -4.30
N HIS A 761 -10.93 18.51 -4.91
CA HIS A 761 -10.85 17.15 -4.34
C HIS A 761 -10.24 16.11 -5.29
N TYR A 762 -9.65 15.07 -4.71
CA TYR A 762 -9.15 13.95 -5.50
C TYR A 762 -10.32 13.02 -5.82
N ASN A 763 -10.41 12.60 -7.07
CA ASN A 763 -11.22 11.45 -7.48
C ASN A 763 -10.32 10.24 -7.73
N LEU A 764 -10.84 9.03 -7.55
CA LEU A 764 -10.16 7.77 -7.83
C LEU A 764 -10.41 7.37 -9.29
N TYR A 765 -9.32 7.16 -10.03
CA TYR A 765 -9.35 6.76 -11.43
C TYR A 765 -8.77 5.37 -11.62
N VAL A 766 -9.31 4.63 -12.59
CA VAL A 766 -8.82 3.32 -13.02
C VAL A 766 -8.56 3.32 -14.53
N ARG A 767 -7.44 2.71 -14.94
CA ARG A 767 -7.08 2.44 -16.33
C ARG A 767 -6.66 0.99 -16.49
N ARG A 768 -6.96 0.42 -17.66
CA ARG A 768 -6.77 -1.01 -17.92
C ARG A 768 -6.17 -1.26 -19.29
N SER A 769 -5.29 -2.25 -19.38
CA SER A 769 -4.70 -2.72 -20.62
C SER A 769 -4.81 -4.25 -20.70
N PHE A 770 -4.90 -4.79 -21.91
CA PHE A 770 -5.01 -6.23 -22.18
C PHE A 770 -3.93 -6.74 -23.14
N ASP A 771 -2.95 -5.90 -23.45
CA ASP A 771 -1.83 -6.16 -24.36
C ASP A 771 -0.48 -5.80 -23.72
N GLY A 772 -0.40 -5.87 -22.40
CA GLY A 772 0.81 -5.62 -21.64
C GLY A 772 1.16 -4.15 -21.48
N GLY A 773 0.18 -3.23 -21.55
CA GLY A 773 0.36 -1.79 -21.38
C GLY A 773 0.66 -1.02 -22.67
N LEU A 774 0.42 -1.62 -23.84
CA LEU A 774 0.58 -0.95 -25.14
C LEU A 774 -0.63 -0.08 -25.47
N THR A 775 -1.83 -0.55 -25.17
CA THR A 775 -3.08 0.19 -25.33
C THR A 775 -3.93 0.13 -24.06
N TRP A 776 -4.77 1.14 -23.86
CA TRP A 776 -5.61 1.30 -22.67
C TRP A 776 -7.09 1.29 -23.07
N THR A 777 -7.79 0.19 -22.78
CA THR A 777 -9.08 -0.10 -23.40
C THR A 777 -10.11 -0.60 -22.40
N THR A 778 -11.37 -0.57 -22.81
CA THR A 778 -12.42 -1.41 -22.21
C THR A 778 -12.13 -2.90 -22.43
N THR A 779 -12.88 -3.77 -21.76
CA THR A 779 -12.70 -5.22 -21.88
C THR A 779 -12.91 -5.69 -23.34
N PRO A 780 -11.97 -6.43 -23.93
CA PRO A 780 -12.13 -7.01 -25.26
C PRO A 780 -13.32 -7.97 -25.33
N ALA A 781 -14.01 -8.01 -26.48
CA ALA A 781 -15.15 -8.90 -26.70
C ALA A 781 -14.80 -10.40 -26.52
N ALA A 782 -13.53 -10.77 -26.75
CA ALA A 782 -13.05 -12.14 -26.54
C ALA A 782 -13.01 -12.55 -25.05
N LEU A 783 -12.93 -11.57 -24.14
CA LEU A 783 -12.94 -11.75 -22.69
C LEU A 783 -14.33 -11.48 -22.08
N GLY A 784 -15.37 -11.41 -22.91
CA GLY A 784 -16.75 -11.16 -22.46
C GLY A 784 -17.15 -9.69 -22.39
N GLY A 785 -16.29 -8.76 -22.83
CA GLY A 785 -16.62 -7.34 -22.86
C GLY A 785 -17.76 -7.02 -23.82
N ALA A 786 -18.67 -6.15 -23.38
CA ALA A 786 -19.81 -5.67 -24.17
C ALA A 786 -19.71 -4.18 -24.54
N GLY A 787 -18.71 -3.47 -24.01
CA GLY A 787 -18.65 -2.01 -23.97
C GLY A 787 -19.26 -1.48 -22.67
N THR A 788 -19.04 -0.20 -22.41
CA THR A 788 -19.38 0.46 -21.14
C THR A 788 -19.72 1.92 -21.38
N THR A 789 -20.54 2.48 -20.50
CA THR A 789 -20.70 3.94 -20.38
C THR A 789 -20.06 4.37 -19.08
N ALA A 790 -19.25 5.42 -19.12
CA ALA A 790 -18.62 6.03 -17.95
C ALA A 790 -19.00 7.51 -17.86
N THR A 791 -19.09 8.01 -16.63
CA THR A 791 -19.45 9.41 -16.35
C THR A 791 -18.23 10.16 -15.84
N GLU A 792 -17.97 11.36 -16.36
CA GLU A 792 -16.95 12.27 -15.83
C GLU A 792 -17.58 13.58 -15.31
N ASN A 793 -17.11 14.06 -14.16
CA ASN A 793 -17.71 15.20 -13.47
C ASN A 793 -16.80 16.43 -13.51
N TYR A 794 -16.97 17.28 -14.52
CA TYR A 794 -16.21 18.53 -14.72
C TYR A 794 -16.67 19.72 -13.85
N CYS A 795 -17.38 19.47 -12.76
CA CYS A 795 -18.15 20.46 -12.00
C CYS A 795 -17.30 21.36 -11.07
N VAL A 796 -16.17 21.89 -11.54
CA VAL A 796 -15.16 22.61 -10.73
C VAL A 796 -15.69 23.91 -10.12
N GLU A 797 -16.51 24.66 -10.85
CA GLU A 797 -17.14 25.91 -10.38
C GLU A 797 -18.66 25.80 -10.21
N THR A 798 -19.20 24.59 -10.40
CA THR A 798 -20.64 24.32 -10.28
C THR A 798 -20.93 23.76 -8.89
N SER A 799 -22.00 24.21 -8.24
CA SER A 799 -22.39 23.59 -6.96
C SER A 799 -22.73 22.12 -7.15
N ALA A 800 -22.48 21.29 -6.14
CA ALA A 800 -22.75 19.84 -6.20
C ALA A 800 -24.19 19.54 -6.67
N ASP A 801 -25.18 20.27 -6.15
CA ASP A 801 -26.61 20.13 -6.51
C ASP A 801 -26.94 20.44 -7.98
N GLU A 802 -26.06 21.16 -8.68
CA GLU A 802 -26.21 21.53 -10.09
C GLU A 802 -25.24 20.76 -11.00
N CYS A 803 -24.43 19.86 -10.44
CA CYS A 803 -23.45 19.09 -11.19
C CYS A 803 -24.14 18.05 -12.08
N VAL A 804 -23.84 18.10 -13.37
CA VAL A 804 -24.30 17.12 -14.35
C VAL A 804 -23.08 16.51 -15.02
N GLY A 805 -22.84 15.22 -14.75
CA GLY A 805 -21.75 14.47 -15.35
C GLY A 805 -21.90 14.30 -16.87
N THR A 806 -20.77 14.19 -17.56
CA THR A 806 -20.70 13.93 -19.00
C THR A 806 -20.53 12.44 -19.25
N GLU A 807 -21.44 11.85 -20.03
CA GLU A 807 -21.40 10.42 -20.36
C GLU A 807 -20.53 10.15 -21.59
N PHE A 808 -19.63 9.17 -21.47
CA PHE A 808 -18.82 8.63 -22.55
C PHE A 808 -19.15 7.16 -22.76
N THR A 809 -19.54 6.79 -23.98
CA THR A 809 -19.86 5.40 -24.33
C THR A 809 -18.75 4.80 -25.19
N TYR A 810 -18.22 3.67 -24.73
CA TYR A 810 -17.14 2.93 -25.36
C TYR A 810 -17.64 1.56 -25.82
N ALA A 811 -17.23 1.14 -27.02
CA ALA A 811 -17.44 -0.24 -27.47
C ALA A 811 -16.40 -1.19 -26.83
N ALA A 812 -16.70 -2.49 -26.76
CA ALA A 812 -15.76 -3.49 -26.26
C ALA A 812 -14.40 -3.44 -26.96
N GLY A 813 -13.31 -3.40 -26.19
CA GLY A 813 -11.93 -3.29 -26.69
C GLY A 813 -11.58 -1.94 -27.33
N ALA A 814 -12.44 -0.93 -27.23
CA ALA A 814 -12.10 0.43 -27.64
C ALA A 814 -11.28 1.14 -26.56
N PHE A 815 -10.47 2.13 -26.97
CA PHE A 815 -9.78 3.03 -26.05
C PHE A 815 -10.76 3.60 -25.02
N GLU A 816 -10.33 3.61 -23.75
CA GLU A 816 -11.10 4.15 -22.64
C GLU A 816 -10.24 5.19 -21.93
N GLN A 817 -10.82 6.35 -21.67
CA GLN A 817 -10.20 7.33 -20.77
C GLN A 817 -10.05 6.73 -19.37
N GLY A 818 -9.25 7.37 -18.51
CA GLY A 818 -9.24 7.00 -17.10
C GLY A 818 -10.65 7.09 -16.55
N ARG A 819 -11.15 5.99 -16.00
CA ARG A 819 -12.50 5.92 -15.46
C ARG A 819 -12.50 6.46 -14.05
N ASN A 820 -13.17 7.58 -13.81
CA ASN A 820 -13.48 8.06 -12.47
C ASN A 820 -14.46 7.07 -11.80
N VAL A 821 -13.99 6.31 -10.81
CA VAL A 821 -14.81 5.28 -10.13
C VAL A 821 -15.39 5.76 -8.81
N SER A 822 -14.87 6.83 -8.22
CA SER A 822 -15.39 7.37 -6.95
C SER A 822 -16.55 8.35 -7.12
N GLN A 823 -16.63 9.02 -8.28
CA GLN A 823 -17.71 9.96 -8.61
C GLN A 823 -17.95 11.02 -7.51
N LEU A 824 -16.89 11.47 -6.82
CA LEU A 824 -17.01 12.55 -5.84
C LEU A 824 -17.28 13.87 -6.58
N ILE A 825 -18.20 14.66 -6.02
CA ILE A 825 -18.61 15.97 -6.50
C ILE A 825 -18.55 16.97 -5.34
N GLY A 826 -18.26 18.24 -5.65
CA GLY A 826 -18.01 19.27 -4.64
C GLY A 826 -16.70 19.07 -3.87
N ASN A 827 -16.29 20.07 -3.09
CA ASN A 827 -14.88 20.19 -2.70
C ASN A 827 -14.62 19.87 -1.22
N LYS A 828 -15.63 19.34 -0.50
CA LYS A 828 -15.53 19.07 0.94
C LYS A 828 -14.92 17.70 1.27
N ILE A 829 -15.06 16.73 0.37
CA ILE A 829 -14.65 15.34 0.58
C ILE A 829 -13.65 14.96 -0.50
N THR A 830 -12.58 14.26 -0.11
CA THR A 830 -11.49 13.87 -0.99
C THR A 830 -11.12 12.41 -0.82
N ILE A 831 -10.49 11.78 -1.83
CA ILE A 831 -10.00 10.40 -1.72
C ILE A 831 -8.66 10.34 -0.98
N LEU A 832 -8.58 9.40 -0.04
CA LEU A 832 -7.39 9.01 0.70
C LEU A 832 -7.07 7.52 0.51
N ASP A 833 -5.78 7.23 0.45
CA ASP A 833 -5.15 5.91 0.59
C ASP A 833 -5.86 4.67 -0.03
N PRO A 834 -6.25 4.70 -1.32
CA PRO A 834 -6.95 3.60 -1.97
C PRO A 834 -6.12 2.30 -1.99
N ARG A 835 -6.75 1.16 -1.71
CA ARG A 835 -6.16 -0.19 -1.72
C ARG A 835 -6.95 -1.09 -2.68
N TYR A 836 -6.32 -2.17 -3.11
CA TYR A 836 -6.89 -3.11 -4.06
C TYR A 836 -6.42 -4.53 -3.78
N SER A 837 -7.16 -5.50 -4.31
CA SER A 837 -6.71 -6.88 -4.37
C SER A 837 -7.31 -7.59 -5.58
N PRO A 838 -6.49 -8.20 -6.45
CA PRO A 838 -7.00 -9.17 -7.40
C PRO A 838 -7.43 -10.46 -6.68
N THR A 839 -8.19 -11.31 -7.35
CA THR A 839 -8.50 -12.64 -6.83
C THR A 839 -7.22 -13.44 -6.54
N GLY A 840 -7.25 -14.24 -5.46
CA GLY A 840 -6.05 -14.93 -4.98
C GLY A 840 -5.02 -14.02 -4.29
N GLY A 841 -5.37 -12.76 -4.01
CA GLY A 841 -4.51 -11.76 -3.38
C GLY A 841 -3.38 -11.27 -4.29
N LEU A 842 -2.47 -10.45 -3.75
CA LEU A 842 -1.32 -9.91 -4.51
C LEU A 842 -0.35 -10.99 -5.04
N LYS A 843 -0.45 -12.23 -4.53
CA LYS A 843 0.30 -13.39 -5.02
C LYS A 843 -0.42 -14.17 -6.13
N LEU A 844 -1.66 -13.79 -6.47
CA LEU A 844 -2.47 -14.36 -7.54
C LEU A 844 -2.57 -15.88 -7.48
N TYR A 845 -2.82 -16.42 -6.28
CA TYR A 845 -2.90 -17.86 -6.09
C TYR A 845 -3.93 -18.48 -7.05
N PRO A 846 -3.52 -19.43 -7.93
CA PRO A 846 -4.42 -20.00 -8.93
C PRO A 846 -5.48 -20.91 -8.32
N THR A 847 -5.18 -21.46 -7.14
CA THR A 847 -6.01 -22.33 -6.31
C THR A 847 -5.45 -22.30 -4.89
N ILE A 848 -6.21 -22.82 -3.93
CA ILE A 848 -5.70 -23.14 -2.58
C ILE A 848 -5.11 -24.55 -2.59
N ARG A 849 -4.07 -24.80 -1.79
CA ARG A 849 -3.38 -26.10 -1.65
C ARG A 849 -4.00 -26.96 -0.53
N THR A 850 -3.85 -28.27 -0.67
CA THR A 850 -4.28 -29.28 0.32
C THR A 850 -3.14 -30.15 0.84
N ASP A 851 -1.93 -29.98 0.30
CA ASP A 851 -0.71 -30.70 0.70
C ASP A 851 -0.47 -30.66 2.21
N TRP A 852 -0.67 -29.50 2.82
CA TRP A 852 -0.56 -29.34 4.28
C TRP A 852 -1.57 -30.23 5.04
N LEU A 853 -2.84 -30.29 4.59
CA LEU A 853 -3.85 -31.16 5.21
C LEU A 853 -3.49 -32.64 5.03
N GLU A 854 -3.07 -33.02 3.82
CA GLU A 854 -2.72 -34.39 3.49
C GLU A 854 -1.54 -34.91 4.32
N ALA A 855 -0.52 -34.07 4.52
CA ALA A 855 0.66 -34.40 5.30
C ALA A 855 0.36 -34.52 6.81
N ASN A 856 -0.52 -33.67 7.35
CA ASN A 856 -0.65 -33.49 8.80
C ASN A 856 -1.93 -34.07 9.42
N ILE A 857 -3.04 -34.09 8.67
CA ILE A 857 -4.36 -34.51 9.16
C ILE A 857 -4.85 -35.76 8.42
N GLY A 858 -4.47 -35.92 7.16
CA GLY A 858 -4.83 -37.02 6.26
C GLY A 858 -5.57 -36.53 5.02
N THR A 859 -5.70 -37.38 4.00
CA THR A 859 -6.35 -37.03 2.74
C THR A 859 -7.81 -36.64 2.96
N PRO A 860 -8.22 -35.41 2.61
CA PRO A 860 -9.64 -35.03 2.61
C PRO A 860 -10.44 -35.98 1.72
N SER A 861 -11.75 -36.12 1.96
CA SER A 861 -12.61 -36.99 1.14
C SER A 861 -12.81 -36.50 -0.31
N GLU A 862 -12.42 -35.25 -0.59
CA GLU A 862 -12.54 -34.54 -1.86
C GLU A 862 -11.19 -33.89 -2.22
N THR A 863 -10.96 -33.57 -3.51
CA THR A 863 -9.67 -33.04 -3.99
C THR A 863 -9.33 -31.67 -3.39
N LEU A 864 -10.34 -30.84 -3.12
CA LEU A 864 -10.27 -29.57 -2.40
C LEU A 864 -11.52 -29.45 -1.51
N PRO A 865 -11.43 -28.85 -0.30
CA PRO A 865 -12.57 -28.75 0.60
C PRO A 865 -13.76 -27.94 0.06
N TYR A 866 -13.51 -26.88 -0.74
CA TYR A 866 -14.56 -25.98 -1.23
C TYR A 866 -14.32 -25.57 -2.69
N ASP A 867 -15.40 -25.49 -3.47
CA ASP A 867 -15.36 -25.27 -4.92
C ASP A 867 -14.93 -23.85 -5.32
N ASP A 868 -15.17 -22.84 -4.47
CA ASP A 868 -14.85 -21.43 -4.72
C ASP A 868 -13.35 -21.13 -4.71
N ASP A 869 -12.54 -22.07 -4.25
CA ASP A 869 -11.08 -21.95 -4.21
C ASP A 869 -10.38 -22.88 -5.22
N LEU A 870 -11.15 -23.61 -6.07
CA LEU A 870 -10.63 -24.55 -7.07
C LEU A 870 -9.87 -23.88 -8.22
N VAL A 871 -10.38 -22.74 -8.68
CA VAL A 871 -9.86 -22.02 -9.85
C VAL A 871 -10.01 -20.53 -9.60
N ARG A 872 -8.92 -19.78 -9.85
CA ARG A 872 -8.95 -18.32 -9.79
C ARG A 872 -9.78 -17.72 -10.92
N ASP A 873 -10.64 -16.74 -10.59
CA ASP A 873 -11.37 -15.93 -11.56
C ASP A 873 -10.67 -14.58 -11.81
N PRO A 874 -9.91 -14.42 -12.90
CA PRO A 874 -9.17 -13.19 -13.19
C PRO A 874 -10.06 -12.03 -13.66
N SER A 875 -11.34 -12.28 -13.97
CA SER A 875 -12.26 -11.24 -14.42
C SER A 875 -12.75 -10.33 -13.29
N LYS A 876 -12.35 -10.64 -12.04
CA LYS A 876 -12.78 -9.96 -10.82
C LYS A 876 -11.60 -9.40 -10.04
N PHE A 877 -11.80 -8.23 -9.43
CA PHE A 877 -10.88 -7.65 -8.45
C PHE A 877 -11.66 -6.68 -7.54
N PHE A 878 -11.03 -6.23 -6.47
CA PHE A 878 -11.67 -5.44 -5.43
C PHE A 878 -10.86 -4.20 -5.12
N MET A 879 -11.56 -3.14 -4.69
CA MET A 879 -10.95 -1.92 -4.20
C MET A 879 -11.63 -1.44 -2.92
N ILE A 880 -10.87 -0.72 -2.10
CA ILE A 880 -11.35 -0.01 -0.91
C ILE A 880 -10.62 1.33 -0.84
N TYR A 881 -11.30 2.40 -0.47
CA TYR A 881 -10.69 3.70 -0.25
C TYR A 881 -11.27 4.38 0.98
N GLU A 882 -10.51 5.35 1.46
CA GLU A 882 -10.88 6.24 2.56
C GLU A 882 -11.36 7.57 1.96
N THR A 883 -12.39 8.15 2.56
CA THR A 883 -12.73 9.56 2.34
C THR A 883 -12.02 10.42 3.36
N GLY A 884 -11.65 11.65 2.99
CA GLY A 884 -11.06 12.62 3.90
C GLY A 884 -11.85 13.92 3.95
N ASP A 885 -11.87 14.57 5.11
CA ASP A 885 -12.36 15.94 5.29
C ASP A 885 -11.36 16.92 4.67
N ASN A 886 -11.75 17.52 3.57
CA ASN A 886 -10.89 18.43 2.83
C ASN A 886 -10.75 19.80 3.54
N THR A 887 -11.62 20.12 4.50
CA THR A 887 -11.59 21.41 5.20
C THR A 887 -10.38 21.57 6.13
N THR A 888 -9.74 20.47 6.52
CA THR A 888 -8.55 20.46 7.38
C THR A 888 -7.25 20.62 6.61
N VAL A 889 -7.28 20.51 5.27
CA VAL A 889 -6.07 20.52 4.42
C VAL A 889 -5.27 21.82 4.51
N ALA A 890 -5.93 22.94 4.83
CA ALA A 890 -5.24 24.21 5.04
C ALA A 890 -4.31 24.20 6.28
N GLU A 891 -4.58 23.31 7.25
CA GLU A 891 -3.82 23.16 8.49
C GLU A 891 -2.94 21.88 8.49
N GLY A 892 -3.14 20.95 7.54
CA GLY A 892 -2.44 19.66 7.48
C GLY A 892 -2.90 18.72 6.37
N GLU A 893 -2.97 17.42 6.66
CA GLU A 893 -3.62 16.44 5.78
C GLU A 893 -5.14 16.43 5.99
N ALA A 894 -5.88 15.90 5.02
CA ALA A 894 -7.32 15.69 5.19
C ALA A 894 -7.55 14.63 6.28
N VAL A 895 -8.41 14.91 7.24
CA VAL A 895 -8.74 13.96 8.32
C VAL A 895 -9.50 12.78 7.72
N PRO A 896 -9.06 11.51 7.91
CA PRO A 896 -9.78 10.35 7.42
C PRO A 896 -11.19 10.25 8.03
N LEU A 897 -12.18 9.91 7.21
CA LEU A 897 -13.58 9.81 7.60
C LEU A 897 -14.05 8.35 7.45
N ASN A 898 -14.77 8.08 6.35
CA ASN A 898 -15.46 6.82 6.09
C ASN A 898 -14.68 5.93 5.13
N LEU A 899 -14.96 4.63 5.15
CA LEU A 899 -14.38 3.62 4.28
C LEU A 899 -15.40 3.05 3.30
N TYR A 900 -15.03 2.99 2.03
CA TYR A 900 -15.86 2.50 0.94
C TYR A 900 -15.15 1.41 0.14
N TYR A 901 -15.88 0.40 -0.30
CA TYR A 901 -15.34 -0.71 -1.08
C TYR A 901 -16.23 -1.02 -2.28
N SER A 902 -15.66 -1.67 -3.29
CA SER A 902 -16.43 -2.16 -4.44
C SER A 902 -15.73 -3.34 -5.10
N ARG A 903 -16.53 -4.30 -5.56
CA ARG A 903 -16.09 -5.35 -6.48
C ARG A 903 -16.20 -4.89 -7.93
N ALA A 904 -15.11 -5.05 -8.67
CA ALA A 904 -15.07 -4.99 -10.11
C ALA A 904 -15.29 -6.38 -10.73
N THR A 905 -16.12 -6.45 -11.77
CA THR A 905 -16.35 -7.66 -12.60
C THR A 905 -16.18 -7.31 -14.09
N VAL A 906 -16.06 -8.34 -14.94
CA VAL A 906 -15.76 -8.17 -16.38
C VAL A 906 -14.51 -7.29 -16.53
N TYR A 907 -13.46 -7.67 -15.82
CA TYR A 907 -12.16 -6.96 -15.79
C TYR A 907 -12.28 -5.47 -15.43
N GLY A 908 -13.34 -5.03 -14.74
CA GLY A 908 -13.56 -3.64 -14.35
C GLY A 908 -14.45 -2.83 -15.28
N ASP A 909 -15.13 -3.46 -16.25
CA ASP A 909 -16.20 -2.79 -17.02
C ASP A 909 -17.40 -2.51 -16.10
N VAL A 910 -17.60 -3.35 -15.08
CA VAL A 910 -18.76 -3.30 -14.18
C VAL A 910 -18.27 -3.19 -12.74
N TRP A 911 -18.86 -2.28 -11.97
CA TRP A 911 -18.54 -2.01 -10.57
C TRP A 911 -19.77 -2.18 -9.69
N GLU A 912 -19.55 -2.68 -8.49
CA GLU A 912 -20.55 -2.76 -7.44
C GLU A 912 -20.87 -1.37 -6.87
N LEU A 913 -22.14 -0.95 -6.91
CA LEU A 913 -22.62 0.36 -6.44
C LEU A 913 -23.88 0.25 -5.57
N ASP A 914 -23.89 0.90 -4.41
CA ASP A 914 -25.06 1.03 -3.54
C ASP A 914 -26.13 1.92 -4.21
N PRO A 915 -27.32 1.38 -4.52
CA PRO A 915 -28.41 2.11 -5.15
C PRO A 915 -29.29 2.91 -4.18
N ASP A 916 -29.09 2.79 -2.86
CA ASP A 916 -29.97 3.38 -1.84
C ASP A 916 -29.23 4.27 -0.83
N TRP A 917 -28.18 4.97 -1.28
CA TRP A 917 -27.35 5.80 -0.41
C TRP A 917 -28.10 7.05 0.07
N TYR A 918 -28.44 7.12 1.36
CA TYR A 918 -29.11 8.28 1.95
C TYR A 918 -28.09 9.31 2.47
N GLU A 919 -28.18 10.54 1.98
CA GLU A 919 -27.39 11.68 2.46
C GLU A 919 -28.20 12.48 3.49
N GLU A 920 -27.79 12.45 4.75
CA GLU A 920 -28.54 13.08 5.84
C GLU A 920 -28.61 14.61 5.72
N GLU A 921 -27.54 15.26 5.24
CA GLU A 921 -27.50 16.72 5.10
C GLU A 921 -28.51 17.25 4.07
N THR A 922 -28.69 16.54 2.96
CA THR A 922 -29.60 16.92 1.85
C THR A 922 -30.98 16.30 2.00
N GLY A 923 -31.08 15.16 2.69
CA GLY A 923 -32.31 14.38 2.83
C GLY A 923 -32.68 13.60 1.56
N GLU A 924 -31.73 13.39 0.65
CA GLU A 924 -31.93 12.69 -0.63
C GLU A 924 -31.34 11.28 -0.61
N ILE A 925 -31.87 10.41 -1.47
CA ILE A 925 -31.26 9.12 -1.80
C ILE A 925 -30.51 9.31 -3.11
N LEU A 926 -29.20 9.14 -3.08
CA LEU A 926 -28.31 9.27 -4.23
C LEU A 926 -28.07 7.88 -4.85
N ASP A 927 -28.22 7.79 -6.16
CA ASP A 927 -27.78 6.63 -6.93
C ASP A 927 -26.24 6.72 -7.12
N TYR A 928 -25.54 5.57 -7.17
CA TYR A 928 -24.14 5.43 -7.62
C TYR A 928 -22.98 5.68 -6.62
N ARG A 929 -23.15 5.41 -5.31
CA ARG A 929 -22.00 5.38 -4.37
C ARG A 929 -21.45 3.97 -4.20
N TRP A 930 -20.16 3.82 -3.92
CA TRP A 930 -19.62 2.52 -3.50
C TRP A 930 -20.26 2.09 -2.17
N PRO A 931 -20.49 0.78 -1.95
CA PRO A 931 -20.84 0.26 -0.63
C PRO A 931 -19.83 0.66 0.46
N TRP A 932 -20.27 0.70 1.71
CA TRP A 932 -19.43 1.13 2.84
C TRP A 932 -18.89 -0.04 3.68
N ALA A 933 -17.60 0.03 4.04
CA ALA A 933 -17.01 -0.82 5.06
C ALA A 933 -17.28 -0.25 6.47
N GLU A 934 -17.21 1.08 6.59
CA GLU A 934 -17.45 1.92 7.78
C GLU A 934 -18.01 3.28 7.30
N ASN A 935 -19.11 3.78 7.90
CA ASN A 935 -19.75 5.03 7.48
C ASN A 935 -20.32 5.88 8.64
N LYS A 936 -19.84 5.66 9.87
CA LYS A 936 -20.38 6.37 11.04
C LYS A 936 -19.64 7.67 11.25
N ALA A 937 -20.36 8.78 11.27
CA ALA A 937 -19.77 10.12 11.36
C ALA A 937 -18.89 10.35 12.61
N GLU A 938 -19.21 9.69 13.74
CA GLU A 938 -18.43 9.78 14.97
C GLU A 938 -17.21 8.85 15.02
N ILE A 939 -16.96 8.08 13.96
CA ILE A 939 -15.93 7.05 13.90
C ILE A 939 -15.02 7.33 12.71
N LEU A 940 -13.77 7.67 12.99
CA LEU A 940 -12.76 7.86 11.95
C LEU A 940 -12.15 6.51 11.58
N SER A 941 -11.89 6.33 10.29
CA SER A 941 -11.38 5.07 9.76
C SER A 941 -10.31 5.30 8.70
N GLY A 942 -9.19 4.59 8.83
CA GLY A 942 -8.03 4.77 7.95
C GLY A 942 -7.08 3.58 7.88
N GLU A 943 -6.07 3.70 7.01
CA GLU A 943 -5.03 2.71 6.72
C GLU A 943 -5.56 1.29 6.39
N ALA A 944 -6.57 1.18 5.52
CA ALA A 944 -7.14 -0.13 5.20
C ALA A 944 -6.12 -1.11 4.56
N GLY A 945 -6.31 -2.41 4.80
CA GLY A 945 -5.63 -3.52 4.14
C GLY A 945 -6.66 -4.58 3.71
N MET A 946 -6.45 -5.25 2.56
CA MET A 946 -7.41 -6.22 2.06
C MET A 946 -6.79 -7.37 1.26
N LEU A 947 -7.50 -8.49 1.21
CA LEU A 947 -7.21 -9.61 0.32
C LEU A 947 -8.48 -10.36 -0.08
N VAL A 948 -8.38 -11.14 -1.16
CA VAL A 948 -9.51 -11.83 -1.79
C VAL A 948 -9.14 -13.28 -2.10
N ASN A 949 -10.08 -14.20 -1.97
CA ASN A 949 -9.85 -15.61 -2.34
C ASN A 949 -9.79 -15.83 -3.86
N PRO A 950 -9.30 -16.98 -4.36
CA PRO A 950 -9.23 -17.26 -5.80
C PRO A 950 -10.55 -17.07 -6.58
N GLY A 951 -11.69 -17.52 -6.07
CA GLY A 951 -12.97 -17.38 -6.78
C GLY A 951 -13.60 -15.98 -6.75
N GLY A 952 -13.07 -15.06 -5.93
CA GLY A 952 -13.68 -13.74 -5.74
C GLY A 952 -15.02 -13.77 -4.99
N THR A 953 -15.22 -14.79 -4.16
CA THR A 953 -16.42 -15.03 -3.34
C THR A 953 -16.28 -14.56 -1.90
N PHE A 954 -15.04 -14.35 -1.43
CA PHE A 954 -14.71 -13.80 -0.13
C PHE A 954 -13.70 -12.66 -0.28
N MET A 955 -14.05 -11.52 0.29
CA MET A 955 -13.11 -10.42 0.54
C MET A 955 -12.90 -10.29 2.06
N TYR A 956 -11.67 -10.02 2.45
CA TYR A 956 -11.27 -9.80 3.82
C TYR A 956 -10.61 -8.43 3.91
N ALA A 957 -11.05 -7.59 4.85
CA ALA A 957 -10.46 -6.28 5.08
C ALA A 957 -10.13 -6.07 6.55
N VAL A 958 -9.04 -5.35 6.80
CA VAL A 958 -8.67 -4.79 8.09
C VAL A 958 -8.45 -3.28 7.96
N TRP A 959 -8.67 -2.51 9.03
CA TRP A 959 -8.40 -1.06 9.06
C TRP A 959 -8.27 -0.57 10.50
N ASN A 960 -7.70 0.61 10.70
CA ASN A 960 -7.69 1.28 12.00
C ASN A 960 -8.96 2.12 12.15
N GLN A 961 -9.57 2.05 13.32
CA GLN A 961 -10.80 2.76 13.65
C GLN A 961 -10.61 3.48 14.98
N TRP A 962 -10.89 4.78 15.05
CA TRP A 962 -10.71 5.57 16.28
C TRP A 962 -11.74 6.70 16.43
N GLN A 963 -11.76 7.33 17.59
CA GLN A 963 -12.46 8.59 17.87
C GLN A 963 -11.45 9.64 18.34
N GLU A 964 -11.76 10.91 18.08
CA GLU A 964 -10.92 12.03 18.50
C GLU A 964 -11.74 13.13 19.21
N GLU A 965 -11.14 13.78 20.22
CA GLU A 965 -11.68 15.00 20.84
C GLU A 965 -10.58 16.06 20.92
N ILE A 966 -10.90 17.30 20.51
CA ILE A 966 -10.03 18.45 20.74
C ILE A 966 -10.25 18.99 22.16
N LEU A 967 -9.26 18.79 23.03
CA LEU A 967 -9.22 19.24 24.41
C LEU A 967 -9.14 20.78 24.52
N PRO A 968 -9.49 21.38 25.68
CA PRO A 968 -9.52 22.85 25.87
C PRO A 968 -8.18 23.57 25.70
N ASP A 969 -7.07 22.84 25.79
CA ASP A 969 -5.71 23.32 25.53
C ASP A 969 -5.30 23.20 24.04
N GLY A 970 -6.22 22.73 23.18
CA GLY A 970 -6.03 22.56 21.74
C GLY A 970 -5.41 21.21 21.36
N HIS A 971 -5.28 20.29 22.30
CA HIS A 971 -4.71 18.96 22.07
C HIS A 971 -5.74 17.99 21.51
N GLU A 972 -5.33 17.12 20.60
CA GLU A 972 -6.17 16.07 20.04
C GLU A 972 -5.98 14.80 20.85
N LEU A 973 -7.06 14.31 21.45
CA LEU A 973 -7.08 13.06 22.21
C LEU A 973 -7.70 11.97 21.33
N VAL A 974 -6.88 11.01 20.92
CA VAL A 974 -7.33 9.77 20.26
C VAL A 974 -7.75 8.76 21.32
N PHE A 975 -8.92 8.13 21.14
CA PHE A 975 -9.45 7.10 22.02
C PHE A 975 -10.35 6.12 21.26
N ASP A 976 -10.69 4.99 21.87
CA ASP A 976 -11.43 3.88 21.23
C ASP A 976 -10.75 3.47 19.90
N SER A 977 -9.41 3.45 19.90
CA SER A 977 -8.59 3.15 18.72
C SER A 977 -8.25 1.67 18.66
N ASP A 978 -8.69 1.00 17.59
CA ASP A 978 -8.54 -0.44 17.42
C ASP A 978 -8.36 -0.82 15.94
N ILE A 979 -7.71 -1.97 15.71
CA ILE A 979 -7.72 -2.62 14.40
C ILE A 979 -8.96 -3.50 14.24
N ILE A 980 -9.75 -3.19 13.22
CA ILE A 980 -11.02 -3.83 12.93
C ILE A 980 -10.88 -4.75 11.73
N TYR A 981 -11.57 -5.89 11.76
CA TYR A 981 -11.68 -6.85 10.68
C TYR A 981 -13.13 -6.98 10.19
N ARG A 982 -13.30 -7.10 8.87
CA ARG A 982 -14.55 -7.51 8.22
C ARG A 982 -14.32 -8.57 7.16
N ARG A 983 -15.26 -9.51 7.10
CA ARG A 983 -15.40 -10.50 6.03
C ARG A 983 -16.63 -10.16 5.21
N PHE A 984 -16.45 -10.13 3.89
CA PHE A 984 -17.50 -9.93 2.90
C PHE A 984 -17.68 -11.23 2.13
N MET A 985 -18.93 -11.54 1.79
CA MET A 985 -19.31 -12.78 1.10
C MET A 985 -20.13 -12.44 -0.14
N TYR A 986 -19.89 -13.18 -1.20
CA TYR A 986 -20.60 -13.09 -2.48
C TYR A 986 -21.03 -14.49 -2.89
N GLU A 987 -22.19 -14.67 -3.51
CA GLU A 987 -22.60 -15.96 -4.05
C GLU A 987 -21.72 -16.35 -5.23
N MET A 988 -21.64 -17.66 -5.49
CA MET A 988 -21.01 -18.15 -6.71
C MET A 988 -21.88 -17.81 -7.90
N ASP A 989 -21.27 -17.33 -8.99
CA ASP A 989 -21.99 -16.83 -10.17
C ASP A 989 -23.01 -17.83 -10.77
N ASP A 990 -22.72 -19.14 -10.72
CA ASP A 990 -23.59 -20.19 -11.23
C ASP A 990 -24.80 -20.47 -10.31
N VAL A 991 -24.59 -20.34 -9.00
CA VAL A 991 -25.65 -20.42 -7.99
C VAL A 991 -26.53 -19.17 -8.07
N ALA A 992 -25.93 -17.98 -8.12
CA ALA A 992 -26.63 -16.70 -8.25
C ALA A 992 -27.52 -16.66 -9.49
N ALA A 993 -27.02 -17.14 -10.64
CA ALA A 993 -27.78 -17.17 -11.88
C ALA A 993 -29.00 -18.11 -11.87
N THR A 994 -29.15 -18.99 -10.87
CA THR A 994 -30.19 -20.03 -10.85
C THR A 994 -31.05 -20.06 -9.59
N THR A 995 -30.65 -19.36 -8.54
CA THR A 995 -31.33 -19.34 -7.24
C THR A 995 -32.27 -18.15 -7.17
N GLU A 996 -33.55 -18.39 -6.87
CA GLU A 996 -34.53 -17.31 -6.67
C GLU A 996 -34.50 -16.89 -5.20
N ARG A 997 -34.27 -15.60 -4.91
CA ARG A 997 -34.21 -15.05 -3.55
C ARG A 997 -35.39 -14.11 -3.30
N LEU A 998 -35.61 -13.78 -2.03
CA LEU A 998 -36.55 -12.73 -1.64
C LEU A 998 -35.75 -11.44 -1.43
N PRO A 999 -36.31 -10.27 -1.74
CA PRO A 999 -35.60 -9.01 -1.54
C PRO A 999 -35.43 -8.73 -0.04
N VAL A 1000 -34.38 -8.00 0.29
CA VAL A 1000 -34.04 -7.61 1.67
C VAL A 1000 -34.39 -6.15 1.88
N ALA A 1001 -35.20 -5.87 2.90
CA ALA A 1001 -35.48 -4.50 3.35
C ALA A 1001 -34.51 -4.08 4.45
N THR A 1002 -34.12 -2.81 4.43
CA THR A 1002 -33.26 -2.14 5.41
C THR A 1002 -33.91 -0.83 5.84
N ILE A 1003 -33.76 -0.48 7.11
CA ILE A 1003 -34.04 0.89 7.59
C ILE A 1003 -32.71 1.63 7.53
N VAL A 1004 -32.61 2.55 6.58
CA VAL A 1004 -31.38 3.29 6.28
C VAL A 1004 -31.17 4.41 7.28
N TYR A 1005 -32.25 5.11 7.66
CA TYR A 1005 -32.16 6.24 8.60
C TYR A 1005 -33.43 6.41 9.44
N VAL A 1006 -33.23 6.87 10.68
CA VAL A 1006 -34.30 7.23 11.63
C VAL A 1006 -33.87 8.48 12.37
N SER A 1007 -34.59 9.59 12.20
CA SER A 1007 -34.18 10.88 12.81
C SER A 1007 -34.24 10.89 14.34
N THR A 1008 -35.05 10.03 14.96
CA THR A 1008 -35.10 9.88 16.42
C THR A 1008 -35.80 8.60 16.86
N LEU A 1009 -35.39 8.07 18.02
CA LEU A 1009 -36.08 6.98 18.73
C LEU A 1009 -37.08 7.48 19.79
N LYS A 1010 -37.14 8.80 20.02
CA LYS A 1010 -38.11 9.44 20.94
C LYS A 1010 -38.51 10.83 20.45
N ALA A 1011 -39.79 11.16 20.45
CA ALA A 1011 -40.26 12.49 20.03
C ALA A 1011 -41.42 13.00 20.89
N ALA A 1012 -41.32 14.26 21.32
CA ALA A 1012 -42.41 15.00 21.93
C ALA A 1012 -43.31 15.63 20.86
N TYR A 1013 -44.53 16.01 21.21
CA TYR A 1013 -45.48 16.60 20.24
C TYR A 1013 -45.01 17.88 19.57
N ASP A 1014 -44.15 18.65 20.23
CA ASP A 1014 -43.60 19.89 19.73
C ASP A 1014 -42.19 19.72 19.12
N ASP A 1015 -41.67 18.49 19.05
CA ASP A 1015 -40.39 18.19 18.38
C ASP A 1015 -40.54 18.27 16.85
N PRO A 1016 -39.42 18.38 16.10
CA PRO A 1016 -39.41 18.32 14.64
C PRO A 1016 -40.05 17.04 14.08
N ASP A 1017 -40.36 17.04 12.79
CA ASP A 1017 -40.91 15.88 12.10
C ASP A 1017 -39.98 14.66 12.24
N ILE A 1018 -40.58 13.49 12.44
CA ILE A 1018 -39.89 12.21 12.40
C ILE A 1018 -39.68 11.85 10.94
N ILE A 1019 -38.46 11.48 10.59
CA ILE A 1019 -38.06 11.06 9.25
C ILE A 1019 -37.59 9.62 9.34
N LEU A 1020 -38.24 8.75 8.57
CA LEU A 1020 -37.86 7.35 8.40
C LEU A 1020 -37.46 7.12 6.95
N VAL A 1021 -36.33 6.47 6.71
CA VAL A 1021 -35.84 6.16 5.37
C VAL A 1021 -35.63 4.67 5.24
N GLY A 1022 -36.29 4.09 4.25
CA GLY A 1022 -36.25 2.66 3.95
C GLY A 1022 -35.53 2.41 2.63
N GLY A 1023 -34.66 1.40 2.66
CA GLY A 1023 -33.88 0.91 1.52
C GLY A 1023 -34.15 -0.57 1.31
N GLY A 1024 -33.81 -1.10 0.16
CA GLY A 1024 -33.87 -2.54 -0.04
C GLY A 1024 -33.20 -2.98 -1.32
N ARG A 1025 -32.84 -4.25 -1.35
CA ARG A 1025 -32.09 -4.85 -2.45
C ARG A 1025 -32.70 -6.18 -2.84
N ASP A 1026 -32.71 -6.45 -4.12
CA ASP A 1026 -32.84 -7.79 -4.64
C ASP A 1026 -31.47 -8.46 -4.76
N LEU A 1027 -31.40 -9.76 -4.45
CA LEU A 1027 -30.13 -10.49 -4.34
C LEU A 1027 -29.86 -11.43 -5.52
N ASP A 1028 -30.88 -11.79 -6.30
CA ASP A 1028 -30.76 -12.69 -7.45
C ASP A 1028 -31.01 -12.02 -8.80
N ARG A 1029 -31.80 -10.94 -8.88
CA ARG A 1029 -32.03 -10.17 -10.12
C ARG A 1029 -31.93 -8.66 -9.91
N ILE A 1030 -30.68 -8.24 -9.76
CA ILE A 1030 -30.31 -6.83 -9.69
C ILE A 1030 -30.66 -6.11 -11.01
N GLY A 1031 -31.12 -4.87 -10.89
CA GLY A 1031 -31.58 -4.04 -11.99
C GLY A 1031 -32.99 -4.37 -12.51
N ASN A 1032 -33.58 -3.46 -13.28
CA ASN A 1032 -34.83 -3.70 -14.01
C ASN A 1032 -34.76 -3.06 -15.42
N GLU A 1033 -35.79 -3.25 -16.27
CA GLU A 1033 -35.76 -2.80 -17.67
C GLU A 1033 -35.48 -1.28 -17.82
N ASP A 1034 -35.86 -0.50 -16.81
CA ASP A 1034 -35.75 0.96 -16.80
C ASP A 1034 -34.52 1.47 -16.02
N ASP A 1035 -33.97 0.67 -15.09
CA ASP A 1035 -32.76 0.96 -14.30
C ASP A 1035 -31.89 -0.31 -14.14
N PRO A 1036 -31.04 -0.63 -15.12
CA PRO A 1036 -30.23 -1.86 -15.12
C PRO A 1036 -29.17 -1.91 -14.00
N ALA A 1037 -28.85 -0.77 -13.37
CA ALA A 1037 -27.90 -0.69 -12.25
C ALA A 1037 -28.61 -0.55 -10.88
N GLY A 1038 -29.95 -0.52 -10.89
CA GLY A 1038 -30.75 -0.30 -9.70
C GLY A 1038 -30.82 -1.50 -8.76
N SER A 1039 -31.42 -1.27 -7.59
CA SER A 1039 -31.61 -2.26 -6.51
C SER A 1039 -32.44 -3.50 -6.87
N GLY A 1040 -33.01 -3.59 -8.07
CA GLY A 1040 -33.99 -4.63 -8.43
C GLY A 1040 -35.34 -4.48 -7.72
N ILE A 1041 -35.58 -3.35 -7.04
CA ILE A 1041 -36.80 -3.07 -6.26
C ILE A 1041 -37.79 -2.23 -7.07
N ASP A 1042 -39.00 -2.76 -7.26
CA ASP A 1042 -40.09 -2.08 -7.98
C ASP A 1042 -41.04 -1.31 -7.06
N ASN A 1043 -41.25 -1.76 -5.81
CA ASN A 1043 -42.18 -1.12 -4.89
C ASN A 1043 -41.64 -1.10 -3.45
N VAL A 1044 -42.02 -0.09 -2.68
CA VAL A 1044 -41.71 0.00 -1.24
C VAL A 1044 -42.95 0.34 -0.43
N ARG A 1045 -42.95 0.00 0.86
CA ARG A 1045 -44.01 0.42 1.79
C ARG A 1045 -43.52 0.56 3.23
N TRP A 1046 -43.98 1.62 3.88
CA TRP A 1046 -43.98 1.77 5.33
C TRP A 1046 -45.39 1.62 5.89
N TRP A 1047 -45.53 1.12 7.12
CA TRP A 1047 -46.79 1.15 7.88
C TRP A 1047 -46.57 1.24 9.39
N SER A 1048 -47.55 1.81 10.10
CA SER A 1048 -47.59 1.86 11.57
C SER A 1048 -48.67 0.93 12.15
N ASP A 1049 -48.38 0.29 13.28
CA ASP A 1049 -49.24 -0.68 13.95
C ASP A 1049 -50.51 -0.11 14.61
N ILE A 1050 -50.58 1.21 14.81
CA ILE A 1050 -51.63 1.85 15.64
C ILE A 1050 -52.68 2.65 14.84
N GLU A 1051 -52.37 3.13 13.63
CA GLU A 1051 -53.27 4.04 12.89
C GLU A 1051 -53.54 3.68 11.42
N GLY A 1052 -52.98 2.59 10.90
CA GLY A 1052 -53.21 2.17 9.51
C GLY A 1052 -52.71 3.19 8.48
N HIS A 1053 -51.79 4.07 8.89
CA HIS A 1053 -51.06 4.95 7.99
C HIS A 1053 -50.02 4.15 7.23
N GLU A 1054 -50.03 4.28 5.91
CA GLU A 1054 -49.07 3.64 5.01
C GLU A 1054 -48.40 4.72 4.15
N CYS A 1055 -47.08 4.63 3.98
CA CYS A 1055 -46.33 5.38 2.98
C CYS A 1055 -45.84 4.40 1.91
N LYS A 1056 -45.84 4.80 0.63
CA LYS A 1056 -45.33 3.98 -0.49
C LYS A 1056 -44.07 4.56 -1.11
N GLU A 1057 -43.44 5.48 -0.39
CA GLU A 1057 -42.19 6.11 -0.76
C GLU A 1057 -41.11 5.60 0.20
N ARG A 1058 -39.84 5.68 -0.24
CA ARG A 1058 -38.69 5.27 0.58
C ARG A 1058 -38.58 6.13 1.84
N ILE A 1059 -38.90 7.42 1.72
CA ILE A 1059 -38.89 8.37 2.81
C ILE A 1059 -40.30 8.56 3.37
N TRP A 1060 -40.46 8.42 4.68
CA TRP A 1060 -41.68 8.77 5.39
C TRP A 1060 -41.40 9.85 6.43
N GLN A 1061 -41.85 11.07 6.13
CA GLN A 1061 -41.76 12.23 7.01
C GLN A 1061 -43.14 12.56 7.61
N PHE A 1062 -43.23 12.68 8.93
CA PHE A 1062 -44.50 13.02 9.61
C PHE A 1062 -44.30 13.69 10.98
N PRO A 1063 -45.22 14.56 11.42
CA PRO A 1063 -45.12 15.23 12.72
C PRO A 1063 -45.49 14.31 13.90
N PRO A 1064 -44.80 14.39 15.06
CA PRO A 1064 -45.12 13.58 16.24
C PRO A 1064 -46.54 13.81 16.79
N ARG A 1065 -47.06 15.05 16.69
CA ARG A 1065 -48.37 15.43 17.25
C ARG A 1065 -49.57 14.67 16.66
N GLY A 1066 -49.36 13.92 15.58
CA GLY A 1066 -50.38 13.09 14.93
C GLY A 1066 -50.64 11.77 15.65
N LEU A 1067 -49.71 11.31 16.50
CA LEU A 1067 -49.71 9.98 17.11
C LEU A 1067 -50.11 10.02 18.59
N ILE A 1068 -50.78 8.97 19.09
CA ILE A 1068 -51.08 8.85 20.54
C ILE A 1068 -49.79 8.67 21.37
N PRO A 1069 -49.69 9.16 22.62
CA PRO A 1069 -48.49 8.94 23.42
C PRO A 1069 -48.28 7.46 23.74
N GLY A 1070 -47.08 6.92 23.50
CA GLY A 1070 -46.77 5.50 23.63
C GLY A 1070 -45.58 5.05 22.78
N LEU A 1071 -45.25 3.77 22.84
CA LEU A 1071 -44.32 3.13 21.91
C LEU A 1071 -45.09 2.71 20.65
N HIS A 1072 -44.58 3.08 19.49
CA HIS A 1072 -45.15 2.75 18.19
C HIS A 1072 -44.16 1.98 17.35
N ASP A 1073 -44.66 0.97 16.63
CA ASP A 1073 -43.86 0.17 15.72
C ASP A 1073 -44.11 0.64 14.29
N PHE A 1074 -43.05 1.07 13.61
CA PHE A 1074 -43.04 1.45 12.20
C PHE A 1074 -42.31 0.39 11.42
N SER A 1075 -42.97 -0.20 10.43
CA SER A 1075 -42.44 -1.31 9.65
C SER A 1075 -42.25 -0.94 8.19
N PHE A 1076 -41.16 -1.39 7.58
CA PHE A 1076 -40.80 -1.17 6.18
C PHE A 1076 -40.63 -2.49 5.43
N ALA A 1077 -41.09 -2.56 4.19
CA ALA A 1077 -40.83 -3.69 3.29
C ALA A 1077 -40.66 -3.22 1.85
N VAL A 1078 -39.95 -4.00 1.05
CA VAL A 1078 -39.71 -3.77 -0.37
C VAL A 1078 -40.24 -4.93 -1.22
N GLN A 1079 -40.48 -4.67 -2.50
CA GLN A 1079 -40.91 -5.67 -3.48
C GLN A 1079 -39.94 -5.66 -4.66
N ASP A 1080 -39.45 -6.82 -5.04
CA ASP A 1080 -38.54 -7.02 -6.18
C ASP A 1080 -39.29 -6.88 -7.53
N ASN A 1081 -38.54 -7.00 -8.63
CA ASN A 1081 -39.05 -6.97 -10.00
C ASN A 1081 -39.80 -8.26 -10.39
N GLU A 1082 -39.64 -9.34 -9.61
CA GLU A 1082 -40.39 -10.59 -9.70
C GLU A 1082 -41.79 -10.51 -9.06
N GLY A 1083 -42.00 -9.52 -8.20
CA GLY A 1083 -43.23 -9.29 -7.44
C GLY A 1083 -43.27 -9.96 -6.06
N HIS A 1084 -42.17 -10.45 -5.50
CA HIS A 1084 -42.07 -10.93 -4.12
C HIS A 1084 -41.76 -9.80 -3.14
N TRP A 1085 -42.35 -9.87 -1.95
CA TRP A 1085 -42.13 -8.88 -0.89
C TRP A 1085 -41.11 -9.39 0.13
N SER A 1086 -40.26 -8.48 0.61
CA SER A 1086 -39.34 -8.71 1.72
C SER A 1086 -40.07 -8.97 3.03
N GLN A 1087 -39.34 -9.52 4.00
CA GLN A 1087 -39.76 -9.44 5.40
C GLN A 1087 -39.79 -7.98 5.88
N PRO A 1088 -40.72 -7.61 6.78
CA PRO A 1088 -40.75 -6.28 7.37
C PRO A 1088 -39.55 -6.00 8.27
N LYS A 1089 -38.93 -4.81 8.14
CA LYS A 1089 -38.07 -4.25 9.19
C LYS A 1089 -38.84 -3.29 10.05
N THR A 1090 -38.79 -3.47 11.37
CA THR A 1090 -39.54 -2.64 12.31
C THR A 1090 -38.61 -1.82 13.20
N ILE A 1091 -38.86 -0.51 13.28
CA ILE A 1091 -38.28 0.38 14.28
C ILE A 1091 -39.35 0.79 15.30
N ARG A 1092 -38.95 0.94 16.56
CA ARG A 1092 -39.82 1.36 17.66
C ARG A 1092 -39.47 2.77 18.12
N ILE A 1093 -40.46 3.65 18.13
CA ILE A 1093 -40.29 5.06 18.51
C ILE A 1093 -41.21 5.40 19.68
N LEU A 1094 -40.66 6.07 20.70
CA LEU A 1094 -41.42 6.54 21.85
C LEU A 1094 -41.99 7.94 21.60
N ILE A 1095 -43.30 8.06 21.56
CA ILE A 1095 -44.01 9.34 21.41
C ILE A 1095 -44.56 9.80 22.76
N ALA A 1096 -44.35 11.06 23.11
CA ALA A 1096 -44.90 11.66 24.33
C ALA A 1096 -45.51 13.05 24.06
N GLU A 1097 -46.42 13.51 24.92
CA GLU A 1097 -46.86 14.92 24.87
C GLU A 1097 -45.69 15.86 25.19
N GLN A 1098 -44.87 15.49 26.18
CA GLN A 1098 -43.68 16.23 26.59
C GLN A 1098 -42.72 15.29 27.33
N PHE A 1099 -41.41 15.46 27.13
CA PHE A 1099 -40.39 14.83 27.97
C PHE A 1099 -39.95 15.77 29.09
N HIS A 1100 -39.68 15.20 30.27
CA HIS A 1100 -39.13 15.94 31.41
C HIS A 1100 -37.82 15.30 31.83
N ASP A 1101 -36.71 16.02 31.67
CA ASP A 1101 -35.41 15.55 32.14
C ASP A 1101 -35.28 15.79 33.65
N ILE A 1102 -35.10 14.70 34.39
CA ILE A 1102 -34.86 14.74 35.83
C ILE A 1102 -33.37 14.48 36.06
N TYR A 1103 -32.60 15.53 36.27
CA TYR A 1103 -31.21 15.43 36.68
C TYR A 1103 -31.13 15.02 38.16
N LEU A 1104 -30.73 13.78 38.43
CA LEU A 1104 -30.43 13.31 39.78
C LEU A 1104 -28.97 13.64 40.12
N PRO A 1105 -28.68 14.33 41.24
CA PRO A 1105 -27.31 14.49 41.68
C PRO A 1105 -26.74 13.14 42.12
N LEU A 1106 -25.75 12.64 41.39
CA LEU A 1106 -24.87 11.56 41.85
C LEU A 1106 -24.00 12.09 42.98
N ILE A 1107 -24.29 11.67 44.21
CA ILE A 1107 -23.34 11.79 45.32
C ILE A 1107 -22.43 10.58 45.21
N ALA A 1108 -21.23 10.76 44.66
CA ALA A 1108 -20.16 9.78 44.74
C ALA A 1108 -19.83 9.54 46.22
N HIS A 1109 -19.72 8.26 46.61
CA HIS A 1109 -19.24 7.82 47.92
C HIS A 1109 -17.97 7.03 47.78
#